data_AF-A0A2V7FX20-F1
#
_entry.id   AF-A0A2V7FX20-F1
#
_cell.length_a   1.000
_cell.length_b   1.000
_cell.length_c   1.000
_cell.angle_alpha   90.00
_cell.angle_beta   90.00
_cell.angle_gamma   90.00
#
_symmetry.space_group_name_H-M   'P 1'
#
loop_
_entity.id
_entity.type
_entity.pdbx_description
1 polymer ?
#
loop_
_entity_poly.entity_id
_entity_poly.type
_entity_poly.pdbx_seq_one_letter_code
_entity_poly.pdbx_strand_id
1 'polypeptide(L)'
;MKSRLVLAVVATIASSVQAQRADRAVYLDNAGVVRWRDDKQEVTLFGANYVLPTASDYRAAGYLHADRKKMIDEDMAQFARMGWDGLRLTFWGDWEASDSAGNLIANDHLDLQDYLIARARERGIYMLFSPIQLYGSNWPDALSDTSAPGFGRHFGKARMGTDPAALAAQVNYLRQILNHVNRYTGVALKDEPAILFIELVNEPWHHPEDLPGSIRYINALIDAVRSTGCNKLVFYNVSQDFRIAEAIRRSRAQGVTFGWYPTGLNSGHELEGNYLRGVDTFPDMLRPELARMPRIVYEFDSPDLRTGYMYPAMARTFRAVGAQFAAMFAYDMLQTASRNLGWQTHYLNLVYTPRKAMSAIIAAEAMRRLPRLRSYGPYPENARFGDFHVSYVGDLGELVARDALLYAGSTQAAPPDRGALRRIAGCGSSPVVSYEGEGIYFLDKVRPGVWRLEVYPDAVPVRDPFEPPSRDKLVTRAISRSWHMTVRLPDLGGEFTVQAMNGGGQPVARSEAGRFAVIPGVYVLSASGPVDPATLPARVGQIGFTEYHAPPVDSLPPSVQPLAATEYLVGRPAELRARVVDRTPPDSVKLFIRPTAGGFYRGFTMQSAGGYLYAASVPGTALREGPYQFVVTLFRGDSSVTFPEGLHLKPTDWDYHGTASWQLDVVGPRTPLRLFEPGRDAARLAFTRIGDAGRRGLFRLTLSQVTGEPVFHFELPVDARSSSPPDYTASLVVKERIGARQETMSAADELHVRLRGLGARQILHVTLMEDDGTSWSAAVPVDSSWSERAVPLTDFTIGRGVLLP
;
A
#
# COMPACT_ATOMS: atom_id res chain seq x y z
N MET A 1 26.11 -63.67 -16.93
CA MET A 1 24.97 -64.07 -16.07
C MET A 1 24.50 -62.84 -15.29
N LYS A 2 23.28 -62.38 -15.60
CA LYS A 2 22.38 -61.47 -14.85
C LYS A 2 22.86 -60.04 -14.50
N SER A 3 22.52 -59.13 -15.41
CA SER A 3 22.21 -57.72 -15.12
C SER A 3 21.02 -57.61 -14.16
N ARG A 4 21.06 -56.66 -13.21
CA ARG A 4 19.88 -56.17 -12.49
C ARG A 4 19.75 -54.66 -12.73
N LEU A 5 18.73 -54.33 -13.50
CA LEU A 5 18.19 -53.01 -13.74
C LEU A 5 17.46 -52.56 -12.47
N VAL A 6 17.86 -51.43 -11.88
CA VAL A 6 17.06 -50.74 -10.84
C VAL A 6 16.38 -49.58 -11.53
N LEU A 7 15.08 -49.73 -11.77
CA LEU A 7 14.21 -48.69 -12.32
C LEU A 7 13.87 -47.73 -11.17
N ALA A 8 14.47 -46.55 -11.15
CA ALA A 8 14.03 -45.46 -10.29
C ALA A 8 12.78 -44.82 -10.91
N VAL A 9 11.61 -45.13 -10.36
CA VAL A 9 10.35 -44.45 -10.72
C VAL A 9 10.37 -43.06 -10.08
N VAL A 10 10.73 -42.05 -10.87
CA VAL A 10 10.48 -40.65 -10.54
C VAL A 10 8.98 -40.41 -10.79
N ALA A 11 8.18 -40.46 -9.74
CA ALA A 11 6.80 -40.00 -9.78
C ALA A 11 6.81 -38.46 -9.85
N THR A 12 6.78 -37.91 -11.06
CA THR A 12 6.45 -36.52 -11.32
C THR A 12 4.98 -36.30 -10.95
N ILE A 13 4.74 -35.86 -9.70
CA ILE A 13 3.46 -35.23 -9.35
C ILE A 13 3.44 -33.89 -10.07
N ALA A 14 2.95 -33.90 -11.31
CA ALA A 14 2.38 -32.71 -11.91
C ALA A 14 1.08 -32.44 -11.16
N SER A 15 1.17 -31.71 -10.05
CA SER A 15 -0.01 -31.10 -9.44
C SER A 15 -0.51 -30.04 -10.42
N SER A 16 -1.36 -30.47 -11.36
CA SER A 16 -2.35 -29.59 -11.94
C SER A 16 -3.18 -29.09 -10.77
N VAL A 17 -2.86 -27.89 -10.29
CA VAL A 17 -3.66 -27.19 -9.29
C VAL A 17 -5.00 -26.89 -9.95
N GLN A 18 -5.95 -27.82 -9.84
CA GLN A 18 -7.34 -27.56 -10.16
C GLN A 18 -7.79 -26.41 -9.26
N ALA A 19 -8.54 -25.47 -9.83
CA ALA A 19 -9.18 -24.41 -9.06
C ALA A 19 -10.01 -25.05 -7.94
N GLN A 20 -9.61 -24.82 -6.69
CA GLN A 20 -10.33 -25.30 -5.53
C GLN A 20 -11.20 -24.17 -5.00
N ARG A 21 -12.49 -24.45 -4.85
CA ARG A 21 -13.40 -23.61 -4.09
C ARG A 21 -12.97 -23.59 -2.62
N ALA A 22 -13.34 -22.52 -1.91
CA ALA A 22 -13.04 -22.36 -0.49
C ALA A 22 -13.96 -23.23 0.39
N ASP A 23 -13.84 -24.55 0.25
CA ASP A 23 -14.73 -25.53 0.90
C ASP A 23 -14.06 -26.29 2.06
N ARG A 24 -12.80 -25.98 2.38
CA ARG A 24 -12.04 -26.69 3.43
C ARG A 24 -12.45 -26.23 4.82
N ALA A 25 -12.53 -27.19 5.74
CA ALA A 25 -12.85 -26.92 7.14
C ALA A 25 -11.59 -26.85 8.01
N VAL A 26 -11.68 -26.08 9.10
CA VAL A 26 -10.59 -25.90 10.07
C VAL A 26 -10.93 -26.47 11.45
N TYR A 27 -9.91 -26.66 12.28
CA TYR A 27 -10.03 -26.88 13.71
C TYR A 27 -8.91 -26.14 14.46
N LEU A 28 -9.14 -25.85 15.74
CA LEU A 28 -8.13 -25.31 16.63
C LEU A 28 -7.47 -26.47 17.39
N ASP A 29 -6.16 -26.61 17.29
CA ASP A 29 -5.41 -27.64 18.03
C ASP A 29 -5.12 -27.23 19.49
N ASN A 30 -4.63 -28.19 20.29
CA ASN A 30 -4.32 -27.98 21.71
C ASN A 30 -3.14 -27.01 21.95
N ALA A 31 -2.36 -26.69 20.91
CA ALA A 31 -1.26 -25.74 20.96
C ALA A 31 -1.70 -24.31 20.60
N GLY A 32 -2.97 -24.10 20.23
CA GLY A 32 -3.48 -22.80 19.82
C GLY A 32 -3.27 -22.49 18.35
N VAL A 33 -3.05 -23.50 17.51
CA VAL A 33 -2.82 -23.35 16.06
C VAL A 33 -4.09 -23.76 15.30
N VAL A 34 -4.55 -22.89 14.41
CA VAL A 34 -5.62 -23.24 13.48
C VAL A 34 -5.04 -24.12 12.37
N ARG A 35 -5.66 -25.27 12.13
CA ARG A 35 -5.22 -26.25 11.13
C ARG A 35 -6.36 -26.66 10.20
N TRP A 36 -6.00 -26.98 8.97
CA TRP A 36 -6.92 -27.62 8.05
C TRP A 36 -7.26 -29.03 8.51
N ARG A 37 -8.52 -29.45 8.38
CA ARG A 37 -8.98 -30.77 8.86
C ARG A 37 -8.50 -31.93 8.00
N ASP A 38 -8.35 -31.70 6.71
CA ASP A 38 -8.00 -32.70 5.70
C ASP A 38 -6.52 -33.12 5.77
N ASP A 39 -5.59 -32.19 5.93
CA ASP A 39 -4.14 -32.45 5.90
C ASP A 39 -3.40 -32.07 7.19
N LYS A 40 -4.07 -31.44 8.16
CA LYS A 40 -3.52 -30.99 9.45
C LYS A 40 -2.44 -29.91 9.32
N GLN A 41 -2.26 -29.33 8.13
CA GLN A 41 -1.32 -28.22 7.94
C GLN A 41 -1.83 -26.97 8.65
N GLU A 42 -0.89 -26.11 9.04
CA GLU A 42 -1.19 -24.80 9.59
C GLU A 42 -1.97 -23.98 8.57
N VAL A 43 -3.02 -23.29 9.02
CA VAL A 43 -3.69 -22.28 8.20
C VAL A 43 -2.80 -21.04 8.11
N THR A 44 -2.48 -20.62 6.90
CA THR A 44 -1.77 -19.37 6.59
C THR A 44 -2.52 -18.67 5.47
N LEU A 45 -3.18 -17.55 5.78
CA LEU A 45 -3.98 -16.78 4.84
C LEU A 45 -3.46 -15.35 4.70
N PHE A 46 -3.60 -14.78 3.51
CA PHE A 46 -3.30 -13.39 3.25
C PHE A 46 -4.27 -12.79 2.22
N GLY A 47 -4.67 -11.55 2.45
CA GLY A 47 -5.34 -10.75 1.44
C GLY A 47 -5.74 -9.39 1.99
N ALA A 48 -7.00 -8.98 1.82
CA ALA A 48 -7.45 -7.65 2.21
C ALA A 48 -8.88 -7.61 2.77
N ASN A 49 -9.20 -6.48 3.38
CA ASN A 49 -10.53 -5.99 3.60
C ASN A 49 -11.09 -5.55 2.24
N TYR A 50 -12.33 -5.93 1.96
CA TYR A 50 -13.06 -5.49 0.79
C TYR A 50 -14.42 -4.93 1.23
N VAL A 51 -14.62 -3.63 1.04
CA VAL A 51 -15.68 -2.87 1.72
C VAL A 51 -16.77 -2.40 0.76
N LEU A 52 -16.71 -2.73 -0.53
CA LEU A 52 -17.72 -2.34 -1.54
C LEU A 52 -19.20 -2.57 -1.13
N PRO A 53 -19.59 -3.63 -0.41
CA PRO A 53 -20.97 -3.79 0.00
C PRO A 53 -21.51 -2.70 0.93
N THR A 54 -20.65 -1.81 1.47
CA THR A 54 -21.02 -0.95 2.60
C THR A 54 -20.17 0.35 2.67
N ALA A 55 -20.63 1.32 3.45
CA ALA A 55 -19.87 2.52 3.82
C ALA A 55 -19.20 3.27 2.63
N SER A 56 -17.92 3.61 2.76
CA SER A 56 -17.21 4.50 1.82
C SER A 56 -17.10 3.91 0.41
N ASP A 57 -16.71 2.65 0.30
CA ASP A 57 -16.52 1.99 -1.00
C ASP A 57 -17.85 1.82 -1.75
N TYR A 58 -18.93 1.54 -1.02
CA TYR A 58 -20.28 1.51 -1.60
C TYR A 58 -20.65 2.85 -2.24
N ARG A 59 -20.38 3.97 -1.56
CA ARG A 59 -20.63 5.31 -2.11
C ARG A 59 -19.66 5.67 -3.24
N ALA A 60 -18.38 5.29 -3.12
CA ALA A 60 -17.36 5.50 -4.15
C ALA A 60 -17.77 4.89 -5.49
N ALA A 61 -18.26 3.65 -5.49
CA ALA A 61 -18.84 3.01 -6.66
C ALA A 61 -20.06 3.78 -7.21
N GLY A 62 -20.88 4.35 -6.30
CA GLY A 62 -22.04 5.18 -6.63
C GLY A 62 -21.68 6.48 -7.35
N TYR A 63 -20.59 7.16 -6.97
CA TYR A 63 -20.15 8.40 -7.63
C TYR A 63 -19.78 8.19 -9.09
N LEU A 64 -19.33 6.98 -9.44
CA LEU A 64 -18.95 6.61 -10.80
C LEU A 64 -20.08 5.90 -11.56
N HIS A 65 -21.26 5.76 -10.95
CA HIS A 65 -22.39 5.00 -11.50
C HIS A 65 -22.00 3.58 -11.92
N ALA A 66 -21.06 2.96 -11.19
CA ALA A 66 -20.51 1.67 -11.54
C ALA A 66 -21.45 0.53 -11.11
N ASP A 67 -21.46 -0.56 -11.89
CA ASP A 67 -22.12 -1.81 -11.50
C ASP A 67 -21.30 -2.50 -10.41
N ARG A 68 -21.83 -2.46 -9.18
CA ARG A 68 -21.17 -3.01 -7.99
C ARG A 68 -20.94 -4.51 -8.06
N LYS A 69 -21.83 -5.29 -8.69
CA LYS A 69 -21.61 -6.75 -8.83
C LYS A 69 -20.50 -7.03 -9.83
N LYS A 70 -20.47 -6.29 -10.94
CA LYS A 70 -19.36 -6.38 -11.90
C LYS A 70 -18.02 -5.99 -11.25
N MET A 71 -17.99 -4.96 -10.41
CA MET A 71 -16.80 -4.59 -9.65
C MET A 71 -16.34 -5.73 -8.73
N ILE A 72 -17.27 -6.40 -8.01
CA ILE A 72 -16.95 -7.59 -7.22
C ILE A 72 -16.29 -8.67 -8.09
N ASP A 73 -16.81 -8.92 -9.30
CA ASP A 73 -16.22 -9.93 -10.20
C ASP A 73 -14.80 -9.57 -10.64
N GLU A 74 -14.59 -8.30 -11.02
CA GLU A 74 -13.28 -7.76 -11.42
C GLU A 74 -12.28 -7.84 -10.27
N ASP A 75 -12.66 -7.38 -9.07
CA ASP A 75 -11.77 -7.31 -7.92
C ASP A 75 -11.47 -8.69 -7.33
N MET A 76 -12.44 -9.62 -7.28
CA MET A 76 -12.18 -11.00 -6.83
C MET A 76 -11.28 -11.77 -7.81
N ALA A 77 -11.31 -11.43 -9.10
CA ALA A 77 -10.31 -11.91 -10.05
C ALA A 77 -8.92 -11.32 -9.78
N GLN A 78 -8.83 -10.05 -9.39
CA GLN A 78 -7.56 -9.44 -8.98
C GLN A 78 -7.01 -10.07 -7.69
N PHE A 79 -7.84 -10.34 -6.68
CA PHE A 79 -7.44 -11.08 -5.47
C PHE A 79 -6.84 -12.46 -5.84
N ALA A 80 -7.57 -13.21 -6.68
CA ALA A 80 -7.11 -14.50 -7.18
C ALA A 80 -5.78 -14.38 -7.93
N ARG A 81 -5.62 -13.33 -8.76
CA ARG A 81 -4.41 -13.07 -9.53
C ARG A 81 -3.20 -12.75 -8.66
N MET A 82 -3.42 -11.99 -7.60
CA MET A 82 -2.43 -11.64 -6.57
C MET A 82 -2.04 -12.85 -5.70
N GLY A 83 -2.70 -14.00 -5.89
CA GLY A 83 -2.51 -15.18 -5.07
C GLY A 83 -2.96 -14.94 -3.63
N TRP A 84 -3.96 -14.08 -3.42
CA TRP A 84 -4.60 -13.88 -2.14
C TRP A 84 -5.66 -14.96 -1.91
N ASP A 85 -5.66 -15.51 -0.71
CA ASP A 85 -6.51 -16.62 -0.27
C ASP A 85 -7.31 -16.26 1.00
N GLY A 86 -7.15 -15.03 1.51
CA GLY A 86 -7.89 -14.47 2.64
C GLY A 86 -8.65 -13.20 2.27
N LEU A 87 -9.83 -13.01 2.86
CA LEU A 87 -10.62 -11.78 2.78
C LEU A 87 -11.24 -11.46 4.14
N ARG A 88 -11.10 -10.23 4.62
CA ARG A 88 -11.96 -9.77 5.73
C ARG A 88 -13.25 -9.23 5.14
N LEU A 89 -14.34 -9.92 5.44
CA LEU A 89 -15.70 -9.51 5.08
C LEU A 89 -16.18 -8.52 6.14
N THR A 90 -15.77 -7.28 5.97
CA THR A 90 -16.16 -6.15 6.81
C THR A 90 -17.53 -5.66 6.38
N PHE A 91 -18.47 -5.54 7.32
CA PHE A 91 -19.83 -5.15 7.01
C PHE A 91 -20.38 -4.22 8.08
N TRP A 92 -20.80 -2.99 7.70
CA TRP A 92 -21.49 -2.07 8.60
C TRP A 92 -22.96 -2.46 8.76
N GLY A 93 -23.24 -3.73 9.06
CA GLY A 93 -24.60 -4.17 9.22
C GLY A 93 -25.28 -3.54 10.43
N ASP A 94 -24.50 -3.12 11.44
CA ASP A 94 -24.96 -2.33 12.57
C ASP A 94 -25.41 -0.91 12.20
N TRP A 95 -25.07 -0.40 11.03
CA TRP A 95 -25.54 0.90 10.52
C TRP A 95 -26.52 0.77 9.37
N GLU A 96 -26.15 -0.02 8.36
CA GLU A 96 -26.76 0.01 7.02
C GLU A 96 -27.68 -1.18 6.75
N ALA A 97 -27.57 -2.29 7.51
CA ALA A 97 -28.33 -3.52 7.27
C ALA A 97 -29.07 -4.05 8.51
N SER A 98 -29.36 -3.21 9.48
CA SER A 98 -30.19 -3.54 10.63
C SER A 98 -31.04 -2.35 11.08
N ASP A 99 -32.06 -2.60 11.89
CA ASP A 99 -32.78 -1.56 12.63
C ASP A 99 -32.17 -1.30 14.02
N SER A 100 -32.76 -0.37 14.79
CA SER A 100 -32.29 -0.03 16.13
C SER A 100 -32.42 -1.16 17.16
N ALA A 101 -33.27 -2.16 16.89
CA ALA A 101 -33.44 -3.35 17.72
C ALA A 101 -32.56 -4.53 17.22
N GLY A 102 -31.74 -4.31 16.19
CA GLY A 102 -30.89 -5.34 15.60
C GLY A 102 -31.62 -6.35 14.72
N ASN A 103 -32.83 -6.03 14.22
CA ASN A 103 -33.43 -6.87 13.19
C ASN A 103 -32.68 -6.68 11.88
N LEU A 104 -32.34 -7.78 11.21
CA LEU A 104 -31.65 -7.76 9.93
C LEU A 104 -32.59 -7.19 8.86
N ILE A 105 -32.08 -6.25 8.07
CA ILE A 105 -32.83 -5.63 6.95
C ILE A 105 -32.32 -6.23 5.64
N ALA A 106 -33.23 -6.81 4.87
CA ALA A 106 -32.93 -7.22 3.50
C ALA A 106 -32.88 -6.00 2.58
N ASN A 107 -31.69 -5.64 2.12
CA ASN A 107 -31.45 -4.49 1.25
C ASN A 107 -30.29 -4.76 0.26
N ASP A 108 -29.90 -3.75 -0.50
CA ASP A 108 -28.83 -3.84 -1.49
C ASP A 108 -27.47 -4.21 -0.84
N HIS A 109 -27.17 -3.67 0.34
CA HIS A 109 -25.95 -3.99 1.08
C HIS A 109 -25.85 -5.49 1.41
N LEU A 110 -26.94 -6.10 1.89
CA LEU A 110 -26.99 -7.54 2.18
C LEU A 110 -26.91 -8.38 0.89
N ASP A 111 -27.55 -7.95 -0.21
CA ASP A 111 -27.45 -8.63 -1.51
C ASP A 111 -26.02 -8.61 -2.08
N LEU A 112 -25.33 -7.47 -1.98
CA LEU A 112 -23.93 -7.34 -2.41
C LEU A 112 -22.98 -8.17 -1.54
N GLN A 113 -23.22 -8.25 -0.23
CA GLN A 113 -22.48 -9.14 0.65
C GLN A 113 -22.67 -10.61 0.25
N ASP A 114 -23.92 -11.03 0.00
CA ASP A 114 -24.21 -12.40 -0.45
C ASP A 114 -23.47 -12.70 -1.76
N TYR A 115 -23.49 -11.76 -2.72
CA TYR A 115 -22.80 -11.92 -4.00
C TYR A 115 -21.28 -12.04 -3.81
N LEU A 116 -20.69 -11.15 -3.01
CA LEU A 116 -19.27 -11.16 -2.68
C LEU A 116 -18.81 -12.50 -2.11
N ILE A 117 -19.54 -13.04 -1.12
CA ILE A 117 -19.25 -14.36 -0.53
C ILE A 117 -19.22 -15.44 -1.61
N ALA A 118 -20.22 -15.46 -2.49
CA ALA A 118 -20.31 -16.45 -3.56
C ALA A 118 -19.13 -16.34 -4.55
N ARG A 119 -18.79 -15.11 -4.99
CA ARG A 119 -17.69 -14.88 -5.93
C ARG A 119 -16.33 -15.21 -5.31
N ALA A 120 -16.08 -14.79 -4.07
CA ALA A 120 -14.84 -15.09 -3.35
C ALA A 120 -14.65 -16.60 -3.12
N ARG A 121 -15.72 -17.33 -2.75
CA ARG A 121 -15.69 -18.78 -2.60
C ARG A 121 -15.30 -19.51 -3.90
N GLU A 122 -15.84 -19.08 -5.03
CA GLU A 122 -15.51 -19.64 -6.35
C GLU A 122 -14.03 -19.46 -6.74
N ARG A 123 -13.35 -18.50 -6.12
CA ARG A 123 -11.93 -18.20 -6.31
C ARG A 123 -11.02 -18.82 -5.25
N GLY A 124 -11.57 -19.60 -4.32
CA GLY A 124 -10.78 -20.25 -3.26
C GLY A 124 -10.34 -19.29 -2.15
N ILE A 125 -11.08 -18.19 -1.95
CA ILE A 125 -10.78 -17.18 -0.93
C ILE A 125 -11.59 -17.48 0.34
N TYR A 126 -10.89 -17.64 1.46
CA TYR A 126 -11.48 -17.86 2.79
C TYR A 126 -11.65 -16.55 3.56
N MET A 127 -12.62 -16.51 4.47
CA MET A 127 -13.09 -15.25 5.06
C MET A 127 -13.04 -15.22 6.59
N LEU A 128 -12.70 -14.04 7.11
CA LEU A 128 -13.07 -13.56 8.44
C LEU A 128 -14.32 -12.69 8.30
N PHE A 129 -15.44 -13.10 8.89
CA PHE A 129 -16.66 -12.31 8.89
C PHE A 129 -16.71 -11.38 10.11
N SER A 130 -16.79 -10.07 9.87
CA SER A 130 -16.91 -9.03 10.91
C SER A 130 -18.16 -8.18 10.64
N PRO A 131 -19.31 -8.52 11.25
CA PRO A 131 -20.61 -7.94 10.87
C PRO A 131 -21.03 -6.67 11.64
N ILE A 132 -20.24 -6.25 12.64
CA ILE A 132 -20.53 -5.09 13.51
C ILE A 132 -19.28 -4.20 13.53
N GLN A 133 -19.41 -2.95 13.07
CA GLN A 133 -18.25 -2.09 12.83
C GLN A 133 -18.07 -0.92 13.81
N LEU A 134 -19.15 -0.43 14.43
CA LEU A 134 -19.22 0.64 15.42
C LEU A 134 -18.79 2.05 14.99
N TYR A 135 -18.06 2.20 13.88
CA TYR A 135 -17.77 3.50 13.27
C TYR A 135 -18.91 3.94 12.35
N GLY A 136 -19.10 5.25 12.22
CA GLY A 136 -20.09 5.79 11.30
C GLY A 136 -19.82 5.38 9.86
N SER A 137 -20.86 4.94 9.14
CA SER A 137 -20.74 4.56 7.74
C SER A 137 -20.69 5.75 6.79
N ASN A 138 -20.73 6.99 7.31
CA ASN A 138 -21.00 8.23 6.59
C ASN A 138 -19.77 8.97 6.01
N TRP A 139 -18.55 8.57 6.34
CA TRP A 139 -17.33 9.21 5.80
C TRP A 139 -17.20 8.93 4.29
N PRO A 140 -16.81 9.87 3.41
CA PRO A 140 -16.27 11.20 3.74
C PRO A 140 -17.30 12.32 3.69
N ASP A 141 -18.41 12.13 2.99
CA ASP A 141 -19.26 13.20 2.46
C ASP A 141 -20.69 13.21 3.01
N ALA A 142 -21.08 12.16 3.74
CA ALA A 142 -22.40 12.00 4.33
C ALA A 142 -22.40 12.27 5.83
N LEU A 143 -21.42 12.99 6.38
CA LEU A 143 -21.24 13.17 7.83
C LEU A 143 -22.47 13.75 8.55
N SER A 144 -23.32 14.50 7.84
CA SER A 144 -24.59 15.04 8.35
C SER A 144 -25.80 14.13 8.13
N ASP A 145 -25.66 13.03 7.38
CA ASP A 145 -26.73 12.08 7.11
C ASP A 145 -27.10 11.32 8.38
N THR A 146 -28.40 11.27 8.65
CA THR A 146 -28.99 10.59 9.81
C THR A 146 -30.04 9.56 9.40
N SER A 147 -30.01 9.11 8.15
CA SER A 147 -30.98 8.17 7.60
C SER A 147 -30.72 6.71 7.99
N ALA A 148 -29.46 6.34 8.26
CA ALA A 148 -29.07 4.98 8.63
C ALA A 148 -29.94 4.46 9.82
N PRO A 149 -30.62 3.31 9.69
CA PRO A 149 -31.58 2.84 10.70
C PRO A 149 -30.95 2.04 11.84
N GLY A 150 -29.70 1.60 11.69
CA GLY A 150 -29.10 0.57 12.53
C GLY A 150 -28.78 1.00 13.96
N PHE A 151 -28.72 -0.02 14.83
CA PHE A 151 -28.41 0.14 16.26
C PHE A 151 -27.04 0.79 16.50
N GLY A 152 -26.08 0.60 15.59
CA GLY A 152 -24.77 1.26 15.49
C GLY A 152 -24.87 2.77 15.69
N ARG A 153 -25.71 3.40 14.88
CA ARG A 153 -26.02 4.83 14.95
C ARG A 153 -26.84 5.18 16.19
N HIS A 154 -27.84 4.36 16.53
CA HIS A 154 -28.78 4.66 17.63
C HIS A 154 -28.09 4.73 19.00
N PHE A 155 -27.24 3.75 19.32
CA PHE A 155 -26.56 3.67 20.61
C PHE A 155 -25.23 4.43 20.62
N GLY A 156 -24.49 4.40 19.51
CA GLY A 156 -23.13 4.95 19.39
C GLY A 156 -22.08 4.08 20.11
N LYS A 157 -20.83 4.16 19.63
CA LYS A 157 -19.71 3.27 20.03
C LYS A 157 -19.54 3.10 21.55
N ALA A 158 -19.57 4.20 22.31
CA ALA A 158 -19.28 4.19 23.75
C ALA A 158 -20.29 3.42 24.62
N ARG A 159 -21.53 3.25 24.15
CA ARG A 159 -22.59 2.54 24.90
C ARG A 159 -22.71 1.06 24.52
N MET A 160 -22.08 0.62 23.43
CA MET A 160 -22.26 -0.73 22.89
C MET A 160 -21.87 -1.85 23.86
N GLY A 161 -20.83 -1.63 24.67
CA GLY A 161 -20.35 -2.60 25.64
C GLY A 161 -21.06 -2.60 26.99
N THR A 162 -21.87 -1.57 27.28
CA THR A 162 -22.37 -1.29 28.65
C THR A 162 -23.87 -1.12 28.75
N ASP A 163 -24.55 -0.72 27.68
CA ASP A 163 -26.00 -0.56 27.64
C ASP A 163 -26.68 -1.93 27.36
N PRO A 164 -27.54 -2.43 28.25
CA PRO A 164 -28.24 -3.71 28.05
C PRO A 164 -29.10 -3.76 26.79
N ALA A 165 -29.70 -2.62 26.36
CA ALA A 165 -30.50 -2.56 25.15
C ALA A 165 -29.61 -2.63 23.89
N ALA A 166 -28.43 -1.99 23.93
CA ALA A 166 -27.44 -2.11 22.85
C ALA A 166 -26.91 -3.54 22.73
N LEU A 167 -26.64 -4.20 23.85
CA LEU A 167 -26.25 -5.62 23.86
C LEU A 167 -27.38 -6.51 23.31
N ALA A 168 -28.64 -6.25 23.67
CA ALA A 168 -29.79 -7.00 23.15
C ALA A 168 -29.91 -6.87 21.62
N ALA A 169 -29.71 -5.67 21.07
CA ALA A 169 -29.71 -5.44 19.63
C ALA A 169 -28.56 -6.19 18.93
N GLN A 170 -27.34 -6.15 19.47
CA GLN A 170 -26.20 -6.90 18.94
C GLN A 170 -26.45 -8.42 18.94
N VAL A 171 -27.00 -8.95 20.02
CA VAL A 171 -27.35 -10.38 20.15
C VAL A 171 -28.44 -10.77 19.15
N ASN A 172 -29.47 -9.95 18.98
CA ASN A 172 -30.54 -10.17 18.00
C ASN A 172 -29.97 -10.20 16.59
N TYR A 173 -29.16 -9.19 16.24
CA TYR A 173 -28.55 -9.06 14.94
C TYR A 173 -27.63 -10.24 14.61
N LEU A 174 -26.72 -10.62 15.51
CA LEU A 174 -25.82 -11.78 15.32
C LEU A 174 -26.59 -13.07 15.06
N ARG A 175 -27.71 -13.29 15.75
CA ARG A 175 -28.57 -14.46 15.52
C ARG A 175 -29.21 -14.43 14.13
N GLN A 176 -29.70 -13.27 13.70
CA GLN A 176 -30.38 -13.15 12.41
C GLN A 176 -29.40 -13.25 11.24
N ILE A 177 -28.29 -12.50 11.26
CA ILE A 177 -27.30 -12.50 10.17
C ILE A 177 -26.64 -13.86 9.98
N LEU A 178 -26.38 -14.62 11.06
CA LEU A 178 -25.78 -15.94 10.93
C LEU A 178 -26.77 -17.01 10.43
N ASN A 179 -28.08 -16.81 10.63
CA ASN A 179 -29.12 -17.67 10.07
C ASN A 179 -29.59 -17.21 8.68
N HIS A 180 -29.17 -16.03 8.21
CA HIS A 180 -29.44 -15.55 6.86
C HIS A 180 -28.89 -16.55 5.84
N VAL A 181 -29.74 -16.95 4.89
CA VAL A 181 -29.39 -17.84 3.79
C VAL A 181 -28.95 -16.99 2.62
N ASN A 182 -27.68 -17.10 2.27
CA ASN A 182 -27.12 -16.41 1.12
C ASN A 182 -27.84 -16.88 -0.15
N ARG A 183 -28.45 -15.95 -0.88
CA ARG A 183 -29.28 -16.29 -2.05
C ARG A 183 -28.49 -16.87 -3.23
N TYR A 184 -27.19 -16.60 -3.33
CA TYR A 184 -26.33 -17.07 -4.43
C TYR A 184 -25.67 -18.41 -4.12
N THR A 185 -25.48 -18.77 -2.84
CA THR A 185 -24.92 -20.08 -2.46
C THR A 185 -25.98 -21.05 -1.95
N GLY A 186 -27.15 -20.55 -1.51
CA GLY A 186 -28.19 -21.35 -0.85
C GLY A 186 -27.82 -21.82 0.55
N VAL A 187 -26.75 -21.27 1.13
CA VAL A 187 -26.18 -21.70 2.42
C VAL A 187 -26.32 -20.60 3.46
N ALA A 188 -26.69 -20.96 4.69
CA ALA A 188 -26.70 -20.01 5.80
C ALA A 188 -25.28 -19.54 6.14
N LEU A 189 -25.09 -18.27 6.54
CA LEU A 189 -23.74 -17.75 6.81
C LEU A 189 -23.00 -18.53 7.91
N LYS A 190 -23.71 -19.08 8.91
CA LYS A 190 -23.15 -19.97 9.93
C LYS A 190 -22.56 -21.28 9.36
N ASP A 191 -23.05 -21.73 8.21
CA ASP A 191 -22.70 -22.98 7.54
C ASP A 191 -21.84 -22.78 6.29
N GLU A 192 -21.67 -21.53 5.82
CA GLU A 192 -20.90 -21.20 4.63
C GLU A 192 -19.43 -21.60 4.80
N PRO A 193 -18.92 -22.62 4.08
CA PRO A 193 -17.57 -23.15 4.33
C PRO A 193 -16.46 -22.14 4.06
N ALA A 194 -16.69 -21.16 3.17
CA ALA A 194 -15.69 -20.13 2.90
C ALA A 194 -15.48 -19.17 4.08
N ILE A 195 -16.46 -19.05 4.99
CA ILE A 195 -16.30 -18.28 6.24
C ILE A 195 -15.70 -19.20 7.31
N LEU A 196 -14.43 -18.97 7.66
CA LEU A 196 -13.72 -19.78 8.67
C LEU A 196 -13.84 -19.19 10.07
N PHE A 197 -13.89 -17.87 10.15
CA PHE A 197 -13.76 -17.11 11.38
C PHE A 197 -14.88 -16.09 11.51
N ILE A 198 -15.37 -15.90 12.74
CA ILE A 198 -16.28 -14.81 13.10
C ILE A 198 -15.52 -13.86 14.05
N GLU A 199 -15.31 -12.61 13.65
CA GLU A 199 -14.96 -11.53 14.56
C GLU A 199 -16.26 -10.87 15.03
N LEU A 200 -16.50 -10.85 16.34
CA LEU A 200 -17.81 -10.42 16.87
C LEU A 200 -18.09 -8.94 16.60
N VAL A 201 -17.06 -8.11 16.75
CA VAL A 201 -17.17 -6.65 16.70
C VAL A 201 -15.80 -6.06 16.38
N ASN A 202 -15.78 -5.11 15.46
CA ASN A 202 -14.60 -4.33 15.11
C ASN A 202 -14.35 -3.25 16.15
N GLU A 203 -13.11 -3.17 16.63
CA GLU A 203 -12.60 -2.07 17.44
C GLU A 203 -13.56 -1.56 18.53
N PRO A 204 -14.06 -2.42 19.43
CA PRO A 204 -15.01 -2.01 20.45
C PRO A 204 -14.40 -1.03 21.46
N TRP A 205 -15.26 -0.23 22.08
CA TRP A 205 -14.83 0.55 23.25
C TRP A 205 -14.57 -0.44 24.41
N HIS A 206 -13.32 -0.58 24.83
CA HIS A 206 -12.94 -1.51 25.89
C HIS A 206 -13.17 -0.93 27.28
N HIS A 207 -13.52 -1.82 28.22
CA HIS A 207 -13.72 -1.50 29.63
C HIS A 207 -12.84 -2.40 30.53
N PRO A 208 -11.50 -2.37 30.39
CA PRO A 208 -10.60 -3.24 31.16
C PRO A 208 -10.71 -3.03 32.68
N GLU A 209 -11.20 -1.87 33.12
CA GLU A 209 -11.52 -1.57 34.51
C GLU A 209 -12.68 -2.40 35.08
N ASP A 210 -13.62 -2.85 34.25
CA ASP A 210 -14.70 -3.77 34.61
C ASP A 210 -14.45 -5.14 33.99
N LEU A 211 -13.50 -5.88 34.57
CA LEU A 211 -13.14 -7.21 34.11
C LEU A 211 -14.35 -8.19 34.09
N PRO A 212 -15.19 -8.30 35.15
CA PRO A 212 -16.38 -9.15 35.10
C PRO A 212 -17.39 -8.73 34.03
N GLY A 213 -17.63 -7.43 33.84
CA GLY A 213 -18.52 -6.91 32.80
C GLY A 213 -18.02 -7.20 31.40
N SER A 214 -16.73 -6.96 31.15
CA SER A 214 -16.09 -7.29 29.88
C SER A 214 -16.20 -8.78 29.53
N ILE A 215 -15.95 -9.68 30.50
CA ILE A 215 -16.13 -11.13 30.28
C ILE A 215 -17.59 -11.47 29.97
N ARG A 216 -18.56 -10.90 30.70
CA ARG A 216 -19.99 -11.12 30.45
C ARG A 216 -20.41 -10.65 29.06
N TYR A 217 -19.96 -9.47 28.65
CA TYR A 217 -20.25 -8.88 27.34
C TYR A 217 -19.72 -9.78 26.20
N ILE A 218 -18.43 -10.14 26.25
CA ILE A 218 -17.81 -11.01 25.24
C ILE A 218 -18.56 -12.35 25.17
N ASN A 219 -18.85 -12.96 26.32
CA ASN A 219 -19.56 -14.24 26.37
C ASN A 219 -20.99 -14.13 25.84
N ALA A 220 -21.71 -13.03 26.07
CA ALA A 220 -23.06 -12.85 25.55
C ALA A 220 -23.09 -12.82 24.02
N LEU A 221 -22.12 -12.16 23.37
CA LEU A 221 -21.99 -12.16 21.92
C LEU A 221 -21.62 -13.55 21.38
N ILE A 222 -20.71 -14.26 22.06
CA ILE A 222 -20.34 -15.64 21.68
C ILE A 222 -21.54 -16.57 21.82
N ASP A 223 -22.30 -16.45 22.90
CA ASP A 223 -23.50 -17.27 23.13
C ASP A 223 -24.57 -16.99 22.07
N ALA A 224 -24.69 -15.75 21.58
CA ALA A 224 -25.53 -15.42 20.43
C ALA A 224 -25.10 -16.20 19.18
N VAL A 225 -23.80 -16.20 18.85
CA VAL A 225 -23.25 -16.98 17.73
C VAL A 225 -23.54 -18.47 17.92
N ARG A 226 -23.23 -19.03 19.08
CA ARG A 226 -23.42 -20.47 19.37
C ARG A 226 -24.89 -20.89 19.37
N SER A 227 -25.80 -20.02 19.79
CA SER A 227 -27.25 -20.30 19.78
C SER A 227 -27.83 -20.55 18.38
N THR A 228 -27.11 -20.16 17.32
CA THR A 228 -27.51 -20.44 15.93
C THR A 228 -27.12 -21.85 15.46
N GLY A 229 -26.30 -22.56 16.23
CA GLY A 229 -25.63 -23.80 15.81
C GLY A 229 -24.30 -23.57 15.08
N CYS A 230 -23.85 -22.31 14.95
CA CYS A 230 -22.57 -21.97 14.31
C CYS A 230 -21.39 -22.61 15.06
N ASN A 231 -20.59 -23.40 14.35
CA ASN A 231 -19.39 -24.09 14.88
C ASN A 231 -18.07 -23.44 14.46
N LYS A 232 -18.11 -22.29 13.78
CA LYS A 232 -16.92 -21.54 13.33
C LYS A 232 -16.11 -21.03 14.52
N LEU A 233 -14.82 -20.79 14.33
CA LEU A 233 -13.96 -20.21 15.38
C LEU A 233 -14.33 -18.74 15.60
N VAL A 234 -14.48 -18.33 16.86
CA VAL A 234 -14.90 -16.97 17.22
C VAL A 234 -13.74 -16.18 17.83
N PHE A 235 -13.49 -15.01 17.26
CA PHE A 235 -12.41 -14.09 17.58
C PHE A 235 -12.96 -12.79 18.18
N TYR A 236 -12.13 -12.13 18.99
CA TYR A 236 -12.44 -10.82 19.57
C TYR A 236 -11.26 -9.85 19.37
N ASN A 237 -11.59 -8.60 19.07
CA ASN A 237 -10.62 -7.55 18.77
C ASN A 237 -9.95 -7.02 20.04
N VAL A 238 -8.62 -6.87 20.00
CA VAL A 238 -7.82 -6.41 21.16
C VAL A 238 -7.24 -5.00 20.99
N SER A 239 -7.27 -4.44 19.78
CA SER A 239 -6.39 -3.36 19.32
C SER A 239 -6.66 -1.97 19.93
N GLN A 240 -7.84 -1.77 20.53
CA GLN A 240 -8.23 -0.46 21.07
C GLN A 240 -7.61 -0.17 22.44
N ASP A 241 -7.44 -1.21 23.26
CA ASP A 241 -6.78 -1.14 24.56
C ASP A 241 -6.35 -2.55 24.95
N PHE A 242 -5.05 -2.82 24.88
CA PHE A 242 -4.51 -4.15 25.13
C PHE A 242 -4.72 -4.65 26.56
N ARG A 243 -5.10 -3.80 27.53
CA ARG A 243 -5.45 -4.25 28.88
C ARG A 243 -6.68 -5.17 28.89
N ILE A 244 -7.51 -5.15 27.83
CA ILE A 244 -8.64 -6.07 27.69
C ILE A 244 -8.21 -7.54 27.55
N ALA A 245 -6.94 -7.82 27.24
CA ALA A 245 -6.44 -9.16 26.93
C ALA A 245 -6.79 -10.20 28.01
N GLU A 246 -6.79 -9.80 29.29
CA GLU A 246 -7.19 -10.67 30.41
C GLU A 246 -8.68 -11.06 30.36
N ALA A 247 -9.56 -10.12 30.00
CA ALA A 247 -10.98 -10.40 29.82
C ALA A 247 -11.21 -11.37 28.66
N ILE A 248 -10.52 -11.15 27.54
CA ILE A 248 -10.60 -12.03 26.37
C ILE A 248 -10.13 -13.45 26.74
N ARG A 249 -8.97 -13.58 27.39
CA ARG A 249 -8.41 -14.85 27.85
C ARG A 249 -9.37 -15.65 28.74
N ARG A 250 -10.11 -14.97 29.62
CA ARG A 250 -11.06 -15.58 30.57
C ARG A 250 -12.47 -15.75 30.01
N SER A 251 -12.73 -15.20 28.82
CA SER A 251 -13.97 -15.39 28.09
C SER A 251 -13.96 -16.72 27.32
N ARG A 252 -15.02 -16.97 26.56
CA ARG A 252 -15.13 -18.11 25.63
C ARG A 252 -14.51 -17.83 24.25
N ALA A 253 -13.86 -16.68 24.05
CA ALA A 253 -13.22 -16.34 22.79
C ALA A 253 -12.13 -17.36 22.46
N GLN A 254 -12.06 -17.78 21.20
CA GLN A 254 -11.11 -18.81 20.75
C GLN A 254 -9.86 -18.22 20.11
N GLY A 255 -9.83 -16.92 19.84
CA GLY A 255 -8.72 -16.24 19.20
C GLY A 255 -8.83 -14.72 19.32
N VAL A 256 -7.77 -14.03 18.87
CA VAL A 256 -7.66 -12.57 18.94
C VAL A 256 -7.31 -11.94 17.60
N THR A 257 -7.83 -10.74 17.36
CA THR A 257 -7.61 -9.96 16.15
C THR A 257 -6.92 -8.64 16.46
N PHE A 258 -5.95 -8.26 15.61
CA PHE A 258 -5.08 -7.08 15.75
C PHE A 258 -5.17 -6.15 14.54
N GLY A 259 -5.19 -4.84 14.79
CA GLY A 259 -5.02 -3.76 13.82
C GLY A 259 -3.60 -3.20 13.90
N TRP A 260 -2.98 -2.83 12.77
CA TRP A 260 -1.64 -2.24 12.79
C TRP A 260 -1.36 -1.24 11.66
N TYR A 261 -1.09 0.01 12.03
CA TYR A 261 -0.78 1.13 11.13
C TYR A 261 0.49 1.86 11.58
N PRO A 262 1.68 1.26 11.35
CA PRO A 262 2.96 1.73 11.90
C PRO A 262 3.42 3.10 11.37
N THR A 263 2.85 3.61 10.28
CA THR A 263 3.20 4.92 9.68
C THR A 263 2.17 6.01 9.93
N GLY A 264 1.16 5.77 10.79
CA GLY A 264 0.04 6.69 10.95
C GLY A 264 -1.01 6.56 9.87
N LEU A 265 -2.06 7.39 9.93
CA LEU A 265 -3.15 7.44 8.95
C LEU A 265 -3.47 8.89 8.63
N ASN A 266 -3.75 9.18 7.36
CA ASN A 266 -4.22 10.48 6.86
C ASN A 266 -3.18 11.62 7.01
N SER A 267 -1.93 11.37 6.63
CA SER A 267 -0.90 12.42 6.51
C SER A 267 -1.30 13.57 5.57
N GLY A 268 -2.20 13.29 4.61
CA GLY A 268 -2.61 14.24 3.56
C GLY A 268 -1.62 14.36 2.40
N HIS A 269 -0.52 13.59 2.41
CA HIS A 269 0.53 13.58 1.40
C HIS A 269 1.33 12.28 1.43
N GLU A 270 1.98 11.91 0.34
CA GLU A 270 2.85 10.74 0.31
C GLU A 270 4.00 10.88 1.32
N LEU A 271 4.13 9.90 2.20
CA LEU A 271 5.22 9.83 3.16
C LEU A 271 6.52 9.45 2.47
N GLU A 272 7.61 10.07 2.93
CA GLU A 272 8.96 9.80 2.47
C GLU A 272 9.79 9.21 3.64
N GLY A 273 10.94 8.61 3.34
CA GLY A 273 11.88 8.09 4.35
C GLY A 273 11.83 6.56 4.55
N ASN A 274 12.70 6.08 5.46
CA ASN A 274 12.83 4.65 5.79
C ASN A 274 11.95 4.27 6.98
N TYR A 275 10.93 3.44 6.73
CA TYR A 275 10.01 2.95 7.77
C TYR A 275 10.29 1.51 8.22
N LEU A 276 11.37 0.86 7.75
CA LEU A 276 11.66 -0.55 8.07
C LEU A 276 11.87 -0.81 9.56
N ARG A 277 12.43 0.16 10.32
CA ARG A 277 12.57 0.05 11.77
C ARG A 277 11.22 0.07 12.50
N GLY A 278 10.22 0.76 11.93
CA GLY A 278 8.86 0.82 12.48
C GLY A 278 8.10 -0.50 12.45
N VAL A 279 8.60 -1.48 11.68
CA VAL A 279 7.97 -2.79 11.50
C VAL A 279 8.87 -3.95 11.90
N ASP A 280 9.92 -3.70 12.68
CA ASP A 280 10.87 -4.73 13.14
C ASP A 280 10.19 -5.77 14.06
N THR A 281 9.39 -5.29 15.01
CA THR A 281 8.72 -6.12 16.01
C THR A 281 7.28 -5.65 16.25
N PHE A 282 6.44 -6.56 16.77
CA PHE A 282 5.08 -6.26 17.22
C PHE A 282 4.82 -6.91 18.58
N PRO A 283 5.42 -6.37 19.66
CA PRO A 283 5.46 -7.03 20.97
C PRO A 283 4.07 -7.24 21.60
N ASP A 284 3.10 -6.38 21.29
CA ASP A 284 1.74 -6.50 21.82
C ASP A 284 1.06 -7.82 21.42
N MET A 285 1.42 -8.40 20.27
CA MET A 285 0.91 -9.72 19.86
C MET A 285 1.50 -10.87 20.69
N LEU A 286 2.61 -10.67 21.38
CA LEU A 286 3.30 -11.68 22.20
C LEU A 286 2.96 -11.59 23.70
N ARG A 287 2.02 -10.71 24.08
CA ARG A 287 1.58 -10.56 25.46
C ARG A 287 1.25 -11.90 26.15
N PRO A 288 1.71 -12.14 27.38
CA PRO A 288 1.50 -13.42 28.09
C PRO A 288 0.03 -13.82 28.23
N GLU A 289 -0.88 -12.84 28.33
CA GLU A 289 -2.34 -13.02 28.40
C GLU A 289 -2.95 -13.51 27.07
N LEU A 290 -2.17 -13.51 25.98
CA LEU A 290 -2.58 -13.99 24.66
C LEU A 290 -1.85 -15.28 24.25
N ALA A 291 -1.01 -15.83 25.11
CA ALA A 291 -0.35 -17.13 24.90
C ALA A 291 -1.37 -18.22 24.52
N ARG A 292 -1.02 -19.04 23.52
CA ARG A 292 -1.83 -20.12 22.92
C ARG A 292 -3.16 -19.69 22.29
N MET A 293 -3.44 -18.39 22.16
CA MET A 293 -4.54 -17.94 21.31
C MET A 293 -4.05 -17.80 19.87
N PRO A 294 -4.79 -18.31 18.87
CA PRO A 294 -4.54 -18.01 17.47
C PRO A 294 -4.74 -16.52 17.21
N ARG A 295 -3.95 -15.98 16.28
CA ARG A 295 -3.84 -14.55 16.01
C ARG A 295 -4.14 -14.24 14.56
N ILE A 296 -4.99 -13.25 14.35
CA ILE A 296 -5.31 -12.69 13.04
C ILE A 296 -4.95 -11.20 13.06
N VAL A 297 -4.25 -10.73 12.03
CA VAL A 297 -4.13 -9.30 11.76
C VAL A 297 -5.28 -8.94 10.82
N TYR A 298 -6.38 -8.46 11.38
CA TYR A 298 -7.64 -8.31 10.63
C TYR A 298 -7.63 -7.06 9.74
N GLU A 299 -6.80 -6.08 10.11
CA GLU A 299 -6.48 -4.91 9.32
C GLU A 299 -5.03 -4.51 9.55
N PHE A 300 -4.33 -4.20 8.47
CA PHE A 300 -3.04 -3.54 8.54
C PHE A 300 -2.81 -2.75 7.26
N ASP A 301 -1.89 -1.81 7.31
CA ASP A 301 -1.32 -1.21 6.12
C ASP A 301 0.03 -0.56 6.48
N SER A 302 0.76 -0.09 5.49
CA SER A 302 1.73 0.99 5.63
C SER A 302 1.10 2.23 4.97
N PRO A 303 0.20 2.95 5.66
CA PRO A 303 -0.57 4.03 5.05
C PRO A 303 0.32 5.15 4.54
N ASP A 304 -0.21 5.87 3.55
CA ASP A 304 0.42 7.02 2.92
C ASP A 304 1.77 6.71 2.22
N LEU A 305 2.08 5.42 2.03
CA LEU A 305 3.25 4.91 1.28
C LEU A 305 2.81 4.12 0.04
N ARG A 306 3.60 4.21 -1.04
CA ARG A 306 3.45 3.40 -2.28
C ARG A 306 4.60 2.41 -2.53
N THR A 307 5.31 2.06 -1.48
CA THR A 307 6.63 1.42 -1.54
C THR A 307 6.58 -0.08 -1.83
N GLY A 308 7.69 -0.61 -2.36
CA GLY A 308 7.90 -2.01 -2.70
C GLY A 308 8.32 -2.90 -1.53
N TYR A 309 8.75 -2.32 -0.41
CA TYR A 309 9.46 -3.03 0.66
C TYR A 309 8.65 -3.26 1.95
N MET A 310 7.60 -2.48 2.21
CA MET A 310 6.94 -2.46 3.53
C MET A 310 6.15 -3.74 3.82
N TYR A 311 5.30 -4.21 2.91
CA TYR A 311 4.44 -5.37 3.20
C TYR A 311 5.19 -6.68 3.43
N PRO A 312 6.27 -7.02 2.69
CA PRO A 312 7.07 -8.20 3.01
C PRO A 312 7.73 -8.09 4.40
N ALA A 313 8.19 -6.90 4.79
CA ALA A 313 8.75 -6.67 6.13
C ALA A 313 7.67 -6.81 7.23
N MET A 314 6.46 -6.31 7.00
CA MET A 314 5.33 -6.50 7.92
C MET A 314 4.93 -7.98 8.01
N ALA A 315 4.85 -8.70 6.89
CA ALA A 315 4.53 -10.12 6.86
C ALA A 315 5.58 -10.98 7.60
N ARG A 316 6.87 -10.66 7.45
CA ARG A 316 7.95 -11.25 8.26
C ARG A 316 7.65 -11.09 9.76
N THR A 317 7.29 -9.89 10.18
CA THR A 317 6.97 -9.58 11.58
C THR A 317 5.72 -10.32 12.06
N PHE A 318 4.66 -10.35 11.24
CA PHE A 318 3.45 -11.14 11.52
C PHE A 318 3.75 -12.61 11.76
N ARG A 319 4.62 -13.21 10.93
CA ARG A 319 5.05 -14.60 11.11
C ARG A 319 5.91 -14.78 12.35
N ALA A 320 6.79 -13.83 12.67
CA ALA A 320 7.60 -13.84 13.89
C ALA A 320 6.75 -13.77 15.17
N VAL A 321 5.59 -13.12 15.14
CA VAL A 321 4.65 -13.04 16.29
C VAL A 321 3.48 -14.04 16.20
N GLY A 322 3.50 -14.90 15.19
CA GLY A 322 2.64 -16.09 15.10
C GLY A 322 1.25 -15.86 14.50
N ALA A 323 1.06 -14.80 13.70
CA ALA A 323 -0.17 -14.58 12.95
C ALA A 323 -0.39 -15.66 11.88
N GLN A 324 -1.65 -16.09 11.74
CA GLN A 324 -2.07 -17.10 10.77
C GLN A 324 -2.92 -16.54 9.63
N PHE A 325 -3.46 -15.34 9.81
CA PHE A 325 -4.18 -14.61 8.77
C PHE A 325 -3.82 -13.14 8.89
N ALA A 326 -3.49 -12.49 7.77
CA ALA A 326 -3.35 -11.04 7.69
C ALA A 326 -4.21 -10.48 6.54
N ALA A 327 -4.98 -9.43 6.79
CA ALA A 327 -5.80 -8.74 5.80
C ALA A 327 -5.44 -7.25 5.75
N MET A 328 -4.94 -6.76 4.62
CA MET A 328 -4.66 -5.35 4.38
C MET A 328 -5.96 -4.52 4.41
N PHE A 329 -5.96 -3.31 4.97
CA PHE A 329 -7.12 -2.41 4.91
C PHE A 329 -6.79 -1.20 4.03
N ALA A 330 -7.60 -0.82 3.05
CA ALA A 330 -8.53 -1.67 2.32
C ALA A 330 -8.17 -1.68 0.83
N TYR A 331 -8.56 -2.75 0.14
CA TYR A 331 -8.33 -2.85 -1.30
C TYR A 331 -9.14 -1.79 -2.04
N ASP A 332 -8.48 -0.97 -2.85
CA ASP A 332 -9.16 0.00 -3.70
C ASP A 332 -9.64 -0.69 -4.98
N MET A 333 -10.94 -0.59 -5.24
CA MET A 333 -11.61 -1.29 -6.33
C MET A 333 -11.11 -0.77 -7.68
N LEU A 334 -11.02 -1.66 -8.68
CA LEU A 334 -10.46 -1.33 -9.99
C LEU A 334 -11.06 -0.05 -10.60
N GLN A 335 -12.38 0.13 -10.50
CA GLN A 335 -13.07 1.28 -11.09
C GLN A 335 -12.81 2.60 -10.36
N THR A 336 -12.51 2.57 -9.06
CA THR A 336 -12.30 3.77 -8.22
C THR A 336 -10.83 4.12 -8.01
N ALA A 337 -9.93 3.13 -8.16
CA ALA A 337 -8.54 3.24 -7.79
C ALA A 337 -7.77 4.35 -8.52
N SER A 338 -8.15 4.71 -9.75
CA SER A 338 -7.58 5.87 -10.45
C SER A 338 -7.59 7.20 -9.65
N ARG A 339 -8.41 7.30 -8.61
CA ARG A 339 -8.67 8.51 -7.80
C ARG A 339 -8.44 8.32 -6.30
N ASN A 340 -8.17 7.08 -5.85
CA ASN A 340 -8.10 6.74 -4.42
C ASN A 340 -9.35 7.19 -3.63
N LEU A 341 -10.55 6.78 -4.08
CA LEU A 341 -11.81 7.30 -3.54
C LEU A 341 -12.29 6.65 -2.26
N GLY A 342 -12.01 5.35 -2.09
CA GLY A 342 -12.56 4.57 -0.99
C GLY A 342 -12.04 5.05 0.36
N TRP A 343 -10.72 5.02 0.54
CA TRP A 343 -10.07 5.38 1.80
C TRP A 343 -8.77 6.10 1.52
N GLN A 344 -8.74 7.41 1.81
CA GLN A 344 -7.67 8.35 1.42
C GLN A 344 -6.25 7.84 1.65
N THR A 345 -6.00 7.07 2.70
CA THR A 345 -4.64 6.77 3.17
C THR A 345 -4.08 5.42 2.69
N HIS A 346 -4.92 4.53 2.15
CA HIS A 346 -4.54 3.13 1.96
C HIS A 346 -4.01 2.79 0.57
N TYR A 347 -4.68 3.30 -0.46
CA TYR A 347 -4.35 3.19 -1.86
C TYR A 347 -3.56 1.92 -2.29
N LEU A 348 -4.27 0.80 -2.46
CA LEU A 348 -3.72 -0.44 -3.00
C LEU A 348 -4.68 -1.02 -4.05
N ASN A 349 -4.19 -1.12 -5.28
CA ASN A 349 -4.85 -1.78 -6.39
C ASN A 349 -3.82 -2.45 -7.32
N LEU A 350 -4.18 -3.59 -7.92
CA LEU A 350 -3.27 -4.36 -8.79
C LEU A 350 -2.77 -3.55 -9.99
N VAL A 351 -3.65 -2.73 -10.58
CA VAL A 351 -3.35 -1.95 -11.77
C VAL A 351 -2.76 -0.59 -11.42
N TYR A 352 -3.38 0.14 -10.49
CA TYR A 352 -3.03 1.54 -10.23
C TYR A 352 -1.86 1.72 -9.25
N THR A 353 -1.44 0.66 -8.55
CA THR A 353 -0.31 0.73 -7.60
C THR A 353 0.66 -0.44 -7.80
N PRO A 354 1.23 -0.62 -9.00
CA PRO A 354 1.91 -1.86 -9.40
C PRO A 354 3.00 -2.30 -8.42
N ARG A 355 3.78 -1.34 -7.91
CA ARG A 355 4.82 -1.59 -6.90
C ARG A 355 4.27 -2.05 -5.55
N LYS A 356 3.30 -1.31 -4.99
CA LYS A 356 2.65 -1.65 -3.72
C LYS A 356 1.86 -2.97 -3.82
N ALA A 357 1.25 -3.24 -4.98
CA ALA A 357 0.59 -4.51 -5.29
C ALA A 357 1.57 -5.68 -5.35
N MET A 358 2.72 -5.55 -6.04
CA MET A 358 3.76 -6.57 -6.02
C MET A 358 4.33 -6.82 -4.62
N SER A 359 4.50 -5.75 -3.83
CA SER A 359 4.88 -5.83 -2.41
C SER A 359 3.89 -6.70 -1.63
N ALA A 360 2.58 -6.55 -1.88
CA ALA A 360 1.54 -7.34 -1.24
C ALA A 360 1.49 -8.80 -1.74
N ILE A 361 1.78 -9.06 -3.01
CA ILE A 361 1.90 -10.42 -3.56
C ILE A 361 3.06 -11.16 -2.90
N ILE A 362 4.20 -10.49 -2.72
CA ILE A 362 5.36 -11.04 -2.02
C ILE A 362 5.05 -11.28 -0.54
N ALA A 363 4.31 -10.37 0.11
CA ALA A 363 3.85 -10.55 1.48
C ALA A 363 2.96 -11.78 1.67
N ALA A 364 2.08 -12.08 0.70
CA ALA A 364 1.29 -13.32 0.70
C ALA A 364 2.18 -14.57 0.65
N GLU A 365 3.23 -14.57 -0.18
CA GLU A 365 4.22 -15.66 -0.19
C GLU A 365 5.02 -15.73 1.12
N ALA A 366 5.35 -14.59 1.73
CA ALA A 366 6.03 -14.56 3.03
C ALA A 366 5.16 -15.20 4.13
N MET A 367 3.86 -14.91 4.15
CA MET A 367 2.92 -15.56 5.07
C MET A 367 2.87 -17.09 4.88
N ARG A 368 2.88 -17.55 3.62
CA ARG A 368 2.82 -18.98 3.28
C ARG A 368 4.13 -19.74 3.56
N ARG A 369 5.28 -19.12 3.28
CA ARG A 369 6.59 -19.80 3.31
C ARG A 369 7.31 -19.70 4.66
N LEU A 370 7.12 -18.60 5.39
CA LEU A 370 7.89 -18.37 6.62
C LEU A 370 7.29 -19.16 7.79
N PRO A 371 8.13 -19.84 8.61
CA PRO A 371 7.67 -20.54 9.79
C PRO A 371 7.03 -19.60 10.81
N ARG A 372 5.96 -20.08 11.45
CA ARG A 372 5.30 -19.38 12.55
C ARG A 372 6.25 -19.27 13.75
N LEU A 373 6.26 -18.11 14.42
CA LEU A 373 7.08 -17.78 15.59
C LEU A 373 8.60 -17.78 15.35
N ARG A 374 9.07 -17.70 14.10
CA ARG A 374 10.49 -17.54 13.80
C ARG A 374 10.89 -16.06 13.77
N SER A 375 11.82 -15.67 14.65
CA SER A 375 12.47 -14.37 14.61
C SER A 375 13.58 -14.31 13.55
N TYR A 376 13.84 -13.11 13.03
CA TYR A 376 14.90 -12.81 12.06
C TYR A 376 15.88 -11.74 12.56
N GLY A 377 15.84 -11.41 13.86
CA GLY A 377 16.68 -10.37 14.46
C GLY A 377 16.18 -8.95 14.19
N PRO A 378 16.94 -7.93 14.65
CA PRO A 378 16.61 -6.53 14.42
C PRO A 378 16.94 -6.06 12.99
N TYR A 379 16.48 -4.87 12.63
CA TYR A 379 16.95 -4.17 11.44
C TYR A 379 18.35 -3.57 11.69
N PRO A 380 19.32 -3.66 10.74
CA PRO A 380 19.17 -4.05 9.34
C PRO A 380 19.34 -5.54 9.02
N GLU A 381 19.75 -6.39 9.97
CA GLU A 381 20.02 -7.82 9.71
C GLU A 381 18.80 -8.56 9.18
N ASN A 382 17.61 -8.18 9.65
CA ASN A 382 16.34 -8.75 9.25
C ASN A 382 15.85 -8.32 7.85
N ALA A 383 16.63 -7.53 7.10
CA ALA A 383 16.32 -7.16 5.73
C ALA A 383 16.36 -8.36 4.77
N ARG A 384 16.99 -9.48 5.19
CA ARG A 384 16.92 -10.78 4.52
C ARG A 384 16.30 -11.82 5.43
N PHE A 385 15.35 -12.59 4.93
CA PHE A 385 14.64 -13.60 5.72
C PHE A 385 14.13 -14.72 4.82
N GLY A 386 14.63 -15.95 5.01
CA GLY A 386 14.35 -17.04 4.06
C GLY A 386 14.85 -16.67 2.66
N ASP A 387 14.00 -16.85 1.65
CA ASP A 387 14.28 -16.48 0.24
C ASP A 387 13.91 -15.01 -0.07
N PHE A 388 13.58 -14.21 0.94
CA PHE A 388 13.10 -12.85 0.78
C PHE A 388 14.16 -11.81 1.11
N HIS A 389 14.07 -10.66 0.45
CA HIS A 389 14.90 -9.49 0.72
C HIS A 389 14.08 -8.21 0.55
N VAL A 390 14.35 -7.22 1.41
CA VAL A 390 13.77 -5.87 1.34
C VAL A 390 14.85 -4.80 1.39
N SER A 391 14.66 -3.71 0.66
CA SER A 391 15.58 -2.56 0.61
C SER A 391 14.82 -1.25 0.52
N TYR A 392 15.09 -0.35 1.47
CA TYR A 392 14.61 1.03 1.43
C TYR A 392 15.25 1.79 0.26
N VAL A 393 16.58 1.73 0.13
CA VAL A 393 17.33 2.48 -0.90
C VAL A 393 16.89 2.09 -2.30
N GLY A 394 16.64 0.80 -2.55
CA GLY A 394 16.17 0.31 -3.84
C GLY A 394 14.65 0.40 -4.06
N ASP A 395 13.89 0.82 -3.03
CA ASP A 395 12.44 0.69 -2.96
C ASP A 395 11.95 -0.69 -3.46
N LEU A 396 12.52 -1.74 -2.87
CA LEU A 396 12.46 -3.11 -3.38
C LEU A 396 12.03 -4.09 -2.29
N GLY A 397 11.05 -4.92 -2.61
CA GLY A 397 10.82 -6.21 -1.95
C GLY A 397 10.92 -7.31 -3.00
N GLU A 398 11.51 -8.45 -2.64
CA GLU A 398 11.66 -9.57 -3.56
C GLU A 398 11.58 -10.95 -2.88
N LEU A 399 11.14 -11.94 -3.65
CA LEU A 399 11.25 -13.37 -3.38
C LEU A 399 12.13 -13.98 -4.48
N VAL A 400 13.28 -14.51 -4.10
CA VAL A 400 14.26 -15.11 -5.02
C VAL A 400 14.42 -16.59 -4.67
N ALA A 401 13.44 -17.39 -5.08
CA ALA A 401 13.37 -18.82 -4.78
C ALA A 401 13.68 -19.69 -6.00
N ARG A 402 13.85 -20.99 -5.76
CA ARG A 402 14.06 -21.98 -6.82
C ARG A 402 12.87 -22.08 -7.80
N ASP A 403 11.64 -21.97 -7.28
CA ASP A 403 10.40 -22.14 -8.04
C ASP A 403 9.76 -20.81 -8.47
N ALA A 404 10.17 -19.68 -7.88
CA ALA A 404 9.55 -18.38 -8.09
C ALA A 404 10.55 -17.22 -8.04
N LEU A 405 10.36 -16.24 -8.91
CA LEU A 405 11.08 -14.96 -8.89
C LEU A 405 10.07 -13.81 -8.89
N LEU A 406 9.85 -13.17 -7.73
CA LEU A 406 8.89 -12.08 -7.58
C LEU A 406 9.59 -10.81 -7.10
N TYR A 407 9.25 -9.65 -7.66
CA TYR A 407 9.89 -8.38 -7.27
C TYR A 407 8.98 -7.15 -7.43
N ALA A 408 9.02 -6.28 -6.43
CA ALA A 408 8.32 -5.00 -6.39
C ALA A 408 9.27 -3.84 -6.75
N GLY A 409 9.74 -3.83 -8.00
CA GLY A 409 10.78 -2.92 -8.49
C GLY A 409 11.82 -3.65 -9.32
N SER A 410 12.84 -2.94 -9.82
CA SER A 410 13.92 -3.60 -10.54
C SER A 410 14.90 -4.28 -9.56
N THR A 411 15.35 -5.48 -9.92
CA THR A 411 16.32 -6.27 -9.14
C THR A 411 17.47 -6.75 -10.01
N GLN A 412 18.63 -6.99 -9.40
CA GLN A 412 19.77 -7.67 -10.03
C GLN A 412 19.92 -9.12 -9.53
N ALA A 413 19.01 -9.59 -8.67
CA ALA A 413 19.07 -10.93 -8.12
C ALA A 413 18.85 -11.99 -9.21
N ALA A 414 19.71 -13.01 -9.20
CA ALA A 414 19.57 -14.18 -10.05
C ALA A 414 18.91 -15.31 -9.26
N PRO A 415 17.85 -15.95 -9.78
CA PRO A 415 17.25 -17.10 -9.12
C PRO A 415 18.25 -18.27 -9.09
N PRO A 416 18.24 -19.11 -8.03
CA PRO A 416 19.20 -20.21 -7.87
C PRO A 416 19.20 -21.22 -9.03
N ASP A 417 18.04 -21.44 -9.67
CA ASP A 417 17.86 -22.37 -10.78
C ASP A 417 16.80 -21.82 -11.74
N ARG A 418 17.22 -21.27 -12.87
CA ARG A 418 16.31 -20.69 -13.89
C ARG A 418 15.41 -21.74 -14.54
N GLY A 419 15.84 -23.00 -14.62
CA GLY A 419 15.05 -24.07 -15.24
C GLY A 419 13.90 -24.57 -14.37
N ALA A 420 14.04 -24.42 -13.05
CA ALA A 420 13.03 -24.83 -12.06
C ALA A 420 11.93 -23.79 -11.83
N LEU A 421 12.08 -22.56 -12.35
CA LEU A 421 11.07 -21.51 -12.22
C LEU A 421 9.72 -21.97 -12.78
N ARG A 422 8.66 -21.65 -12.03
CA ARG A 422 7.26 -21.87 -12.39
C ARG A 422 6.46 -20.57 -12.45
N ARG A 423 6.87 -19.56 -11.66
CA ARG A 423 6.22 -18.25 -11.59
C ARG A 423 7.27 -17.15 -11.60
N ILE A 424 7.03 -16.12 -12.41
CA ILE A 424 7.79 -14.87 -12.38
C ILE A 424 6.77 -13.75 -12.38
N ALA A 425 6.91 -12.76 -11.51
CA ALA A 425 6.06 -11.57 -11.56
C ALA A 425 6.80 -10.36 -11.05
N GLY A 426 6.54 -9.20 -11.65
CA GLY A 426 7.09 -7.97 -11.13
C GLY A 426 6.64 -6.72 -11.85
N CYS A 427 6.98 -5.59 -11.24
CA CYS A 427 7.00 -4.28 -11.87
C CYS A 427 8.47 -3.84 -11.98
N GLY A 428 8.93 -3.44 -13.16
CA GLY A 428 10.36 -3.20 -13.43
C GLY A 428 11.08 -4.42 -14.02
N SER A 429 12.40 -4.49 -13.88
CA SER A 429 13.25 -5.46 -14.60
C SER A 429 14.10 -6.36 -13.69
N SER A 430 14.46 -7.54 -14.17
CA SER A 430 15.37 -8.50 -13.57
C SER A 430 16.33 -9.10 -14.61
N PRO A 431 17.36 -9.87 -14.20
CA PRO A 431 18.20 -10.60 -15.15
C PRO A 431 17.44 -11.62 -16.02
N VAL A 432 16.24 -12.05 -15.60
CA VAL A 432 15.38 -13.00 -16.33
C VAL A 432 14.40 -12.29 -17.26
N VAL A 433 13.84 -11.16 -16.84
CA VAL A 433 12.89 -10.35 -17.64
C VAL A 433 13.30 -8.89 -17.63
N SER A 434 13.58 -8.33 -18.80
CA SER A 434 13.73 -6.88 -18.98
C SER A 434 12.42 -6.33 -19.54
N TYR A 435 11.87 -5.28 -18.94
CA TYR A 435 10.62 -4.66 -19.38
C TYR A 435 10.72 -3.14 -19.26
N GLU A 436 10.37 -2.43 -20.34
CA GLU A 436 10.42 -0.96 -20.40
C GLU A 436 9.16 -0.29 -19.82
N GLY A 437 8.05 -1.03 -19.70
CA GLY A 437 6.80 -0.51 -19.12
C GLY A 437 6.83 -0.42 -17.59
N GLU A 438 5.86 0.30 -17.04
CA GLU A 438 5.70 0.58 -15.60
C GLU A 438 4.61 -0.30 -14.95
N GLY A 439 3.84 -1.05 -15.74
CA GLY A 439 2.83 -2.00 -15.26
C GLY A 439 3.41 -3.30 -14.69
N ILE A 440 2.56 -4.09 -14.01
CA ILE A 440 2.91 -5.46 -13.57
C ILE A 440 2.83 -6.41 -14.76
N TYR A 441 3.78 -7.34 -14.83
CA TYR A 441 3.65 -8.55 -15.65
C TYR A 441 3.77 -9.81 -14.80
N PHE A 442 3.20 -10.88 -15.34
CA PHE A 442 3.25 -12.21 -14.78
C PHE A 442 3.55 -13.24 -15.85
N LEU A 443 4.46 -14.16 -15.54
CA LEU A 443 4.80 -15.33 -16.34
C LEU A 443 4.53 -16.59 -15.52
N ASP A 444 3.55 -17.37 -15.95
CA ASP A 444 3.17 -18.63 -15.33
C ASP A 444 3.52 -19.79 -16.27
N LYS A 445 4.32 -20.75 -15.79
CA LYS A 445 4.71 -21.93 -16.57
C LYS A 445 3.51 -22.86 -16.74
N VAL A 446 3.08 -23.08 -17.98
CA VAL A 446 1.97 -24.00 -18.30
C VAL A 446 2.50 -25.43 -18.40
N ARG A 447 3.58 -25.60 -19.16
CA ARG A 447 4.34 -26.84 -19.37
C ARG A 447 5.73 -26.47 -19.90
N PRO A 448 6.71 -27.40 -19.97
CA PRO A 448 8.02 -27.08 -20.54
C PRO A 448 7.91 -26.39 -21.91
N GLY A 449 8.58 -25.24 -22.06
CA GLY A 449 8.58 -24.45 -23.29
C GLY A 449 7.28 -23.70 -23.61
N VAL A 450 6.29 -23.69 -22.71
CA VAL A 450 5.03 -22.93 -22.87
C VAL A 450 4.71 -22.15 -21.59
N TRP A 451 4.61 -20.83 -21.72
CA TRP A 451 4.36 -19.91 -20.62
C TRP A 451 3.16 -19.01 -20.93
N ARG A 452 2.33 -18.74 -19.93
CA ARG A 452 1.30 -17.69 -19.99
C ARG A 452 1.93 -16.39 -19.52
N LEU A 453 1.90 -15.37 -20.38
CA LEU A 453 2.29 -14.00 -20.04
C LEU A 453 1.03 -13.16 -19.87
N GLU A 454 0.96 -12.37 -18.81
CA GLU A 454 -0.10 -11.38 -18.59
C GLU A 454 0.56 -10.05 -18.24
N VAL A 455 0.17 -8.98 -18.93
CA VAL A 455 0.75 -7.65 -18.81
C VAL A 455 -0.36 -6.65 -18.52
N TYR A 456 -0.23 -5.90 -17.43
CA TYR A 456 -1.14 -4.80 -17.09
C TYR A 456 -0.64 -3.45 -17.65
N PRO A 457 -1.52 -2.45 -17.80
CA PRO A 457 -1.14 -1.11 -18.26
C PRO A 457 -0.14 -0.43 -17.33
N ASP A 458 0.54 0.59 -17.86
CA ASP A 458 1.40 1.45 -17.06
C ASP A 458 0.57 2.25 -16.07
N ALA A 459 1.04 2.38 -14.83
CA ALA A 459 0.37 3.16 -13.80
C ALA A 459 1.17 4.41 -13.50
N VAL A 460 0.77 5.53 -14.11
CA VAL A 460 1.56 6.76 -14.12
C VAL A 460 0.97 7.75 -13.12
N PRO A 461 1.67 8.09 -12.02
CA PRO A 461 1.20 9.07 -11.06
C PRO A 461 1.13 10.45 -11.70
N VAL A 462 0.01 11.15 -11.49
CA VAL A 462 -0.22 12.52 -11.98
C VAL A 462 -0.48 13.52 -10.85
N ARG A 463 -0.71 13.02 -9.64
CA ARG A 463 -0.97 13.81 -8.43
C ARG A 463 -0.64 12.97 -7.20
N ASP A 464 -0.45 13.63 -6.06
CA ASP A 464 -0.34 12.94 -4.79
C ASP A 464 -1.68 12.23 -4.46
N PRO A 465 -1.67 10.89 -4.29
CA PRO A 465 -2.89 10.13 -4.07
C PRO A 465 -3.48 10.30 -2.66
N PHE A 466 -2.69 10.78 -1.70
CA PHE A 466 -3.07 10.89 -0.29
C PHE A 466 -3.59 12.28 0.06
N GLU A 467 -3.67 13.21 -0.90
CA GLU A 467 -4.48 14.44 -0.77
C GLU A 467 -5.96 14.11 -0.49
N PRO A 468 -6.78 15.04 0.04
CA PRO A 468 -8.21 14.82 0.27
C PRO A 468 -8.93 14.19 -0.94
N PRO A 469 -9.75 13.14 -0.75
CA PRO A 469 -10.39 12.38 -1.82
C PRO A 469 -11.43 13.24 -2.55
N SER A 470 -11.57 13.01 -3.86
CA SER A 470 -12.61 13.67 -4.67
C SER A 470 -12.90 12.84 -5.92
N ARG A 471 -14.20 12.70 -6.26
CA ARG A 471 -14.65 12.01 -7.47
C ARG A 471 -14.11 12.62 -8.76
N ASP A 472 -13.70 13.89 -8.71
CA ASP A 472 -13.20 14.65 -9.86
C ASP A 472 -11.66 14.71 -9.90
N LYS A 473 -10.97 14.04 -8.95
CA LYS A 473 -9.50 14.08 -8.80
C LYS A 473 -8.86 12.75 -9.20
N LEU A 474 -8.27 12.69 -10.39
CA LEU A 474 -7.42 11.58 -10.80
C LEU A 474 -6.02 11.72 -10.20
N VAL A 475 -5.49 10.62 -9.65
CA VAL A 475 -4.18 10.57 -8.98
C VAL A 475 -3.22 9.65 -9.71
N THR A 476 -3.72 8.66 -10.45
CA THR A 476 -2.91 7.77 -11.30
C THR A 476 -3.67 7.44 -12.58
N ARG A 477 -2.97 7.52 -13.71
CA ARG A 477 -3.49 7.15 -15.04
C ARG A 477 -3.02 5.75 -15.40
N ALA A 478 -3.94 4.90 -15.89
CA ALA A 478 -3.61 3.60 -16.44
C ALA A 478 -3.48 3.72 -17.97
N ILE A 479 -2.27 3.60 -18.50
CA ILE A 479 -1.99 3.87 -19.92
C ILE A 479 -1.54 2.58 -20.60
N SER A 480 -2.27 2.20 -21.66
CA SER A 480 -1.89 1.07 -22.50
C SER A 480 -0.96 1.53 -23.60
N ARG A 481 0.32 1.14 -23.50
CA ARG A 481 1.38 1.46 -24.45
C ARG A 481 2.15 0.20 -24.86
N SER A 482 2.70 0.22 -26.07
CA SER A 482 3.59 -0.84 -26.55
C SER A 482 5.01 -0.60 -26.03
N TRP A 483 5.57 -1.64 -25.41
CA TRP A 483 6.90 -1.63 -24.83
C TRP A 483 7.70 -2.85 -25.26
N HIS A 484 9.03 -2.73 -25.27
CA HIS A 484 9.86 -3.91 -25.44
C HIS A 484 9.93 -4.71 -24.14
N MET A 485 9.81 -6.02 -24.29
CA MET A 485 10.07 -7.01 -23.25
C MET A 485 11.11 -8.01 -23.75
N THR A 486 12.05 -8.39 -22.89
CA THR A 486 13.01 -9.46 -23.16
C THR A 486 12.87 -10.54 -22.09
N VAL A 487 12.54 -11.77 -22.48
CA VAL A 487 12.42 -12.93 -21.58
C VAL A 487 13.57 -13.91 -21.83
N ARG A 488 14.27 -14.30 -20.76
CA ARG A 488 15.45 -15.19 -20.82
C ARG A 488 15.24 -16.46 -20.00
N LEU A 489 14.48 -17.39 -20.55
CA LEU A 489 14.18 -18.68 -19.92
C LEU A 489 14.80 -19.84 -20.71
N PRO A 490 15.52 -20.78 -20.06
CA PRO A 490 16.20 -21.87 -20.74
C PRO A 490 15.30 -22.73 -21.62
N ASP A 491 14.05 -22.98 -21.20
CA ASP A 491 13.12 -23.83 -21.93
C ASP A 491 12.31 -23.09 -23.02
N LEU A 492 12.34 -21.76 -23.03
CA LEU A 492 11.82 -20.95 -24.15
C LEU A 492 12.88 -20.70 -25.24
N GLY A 493 14.16 -20.65 -24.86
CA GLY A 493 15.25 -20.28 -25.76
C GLY A 493 15.21 -18.78 -26.14
N GLY A 494 15.94 -18.42 -27.20
CA GLY A 494 15.99 -17.04 -27.73
C GLY A 494 14.93 -16.72 -28.79
N GLU A 495 14.29 -17.75 -29.36
CA GLU A 495 13.28 -17.60 -30.40
C GLU A 495 12.02 -18.38 -30.00
N PHE A 496 10.94 -17.66 -29.73
CA PHE A 496 9.65 -18.23 -29.39
C PHE A 496 8.52 -17.43 -30.06
N THR A 497 7.37 -18.07 -30.23
CA THR A 497 6.15 -17.42 -30.72
C THR A 497 5.44 -16.69 -29.58
N VAL A 498 4.93 -15.50 -29.89
CA VAL A 498 4.05 -14.70 -29.01
C VAL A 498 2.66 -14.70 -29.61
N GLN A 499 1.69 -15.28 -28.90
CA GLN A 499 0.31 -15.48 -29.37
C GLN A 499 -0.65 -14.76 -28.43
N ALA A 500 -1.44 -13.82 -28.95
CA ALA A 500 -2.36 -13.03 -28.14
C ALA A 500 -3.65 -13.80 -27.87
N MET A 501 -4.00 -13.99 -26.60
CA MET A 501 -5.15 -14.80 -26.21
C MET A 501 -6.44 -13.99 -26.13
N ASN A 502 -6.38 -12.71 -25.77
CA ASN A 502 -7.55 -11.81 -25.75
C ASN A 502 -8.05 -11.42 -27.16
N GLY A 503 -7.32 -11.80 -28.23
CA GLY A 503 -7.63 -11.48 -29.63
C GLY A 503 -7.92 -12.71 -30.51
N GLY A 504 -8.42 -13.81 -29.93
CA GLY A 504 -8.76 -15.03 -30.68
C GLY A 504 -7.60 -16.00 -30.90
N GLY A 505 -6.48 -15.85 -30.18
CA GLY A 505 -5.38 -16.80 -30.20
C GLY A 505 -4.52 -16.75 -31.45
N GLN A 506 -4.44 -15.62 -32.16
CA GLN A 506 -3.57 -15.51 -33.33
C GLN A 506 -2.13 -15.14 -32.93
N PRO A 507 -1.10 -15.69 -33.61
CA PRO A 507 0.27 -15.23 -33.45
C PRO A 507 0.39 -13.75 -33.81
N VAL A 508 1.03 -12.97 -32.95
CA VAL A 508 1.20 -11.52 -33.16
C VAL A 508 2.67 -11.12 -33.33
N ALA A 509 3.61 -11.95 -32.87
CA ALA A 509 5.03 -11.74 -33.04
C ALA A 509 5.84 -13.03 -32.88
N ARG A 510 7.12 -12.96 -33.27
CA ARG A 510 8.17 -13.91 -32.92
C ARG A 510 9.27 -13.15 -32.20
N SER A 511 9.82 -13.72 -31.13
CA SER A 511 10.92 -13.07 -30.41
C SER A 511 12.24 -13.23 -31.17
N GLU A 512 13.13 -12.26 -30.99
CA GLU A 512 14.52 -12.33 -31.43
C GLU A 512 15.43 -12.11 -30.22
N ALA A 513 16.32 -13.07 -29.91
CA ALA A 513 17.12 -13.07 -28.68
C ALA A 513 16.27 -12.86 -27.39
N GLY A 514 15.05 -13.40 -27.39
CA GLY A 514 14.05 -13.29 -26.32
C GLY A 514 13.30 -11.96 -26.28
N ARG A 515 13.61 -11.01 -27.17
CA ARG A 515 13.01 -9.67 -27.24
C ARG A 515 11.79 -9.64 -28.17
N PHE A 516 10.73 -8.98 -27.73
CA PHE A 516 9.50 -8.73 -28.49
C PHE A 516 8.80 -7.46 -27.99
N ALA A 517 7.88 -6.91 -28.79
CA ALA A 517 7.01 -5.81 -28.36
C ALA A 517 5.72 -6.38 -27.75
N VAL A 518 5.24 -5.75 -26.68
CA VAL A 518 4.03 -6.18 -25.96
C VAL A 518 3.19 -4.97 -25.56
N ILE A 519 1.87 -5.11 -25.68
CA ILE A 519 0.87 -4.21 -25.10
C ILE A 519 0.16 -4.93 -23.95
N PRO A 520 -0.58 -4.23 -23.07
CA PRO A 520 -1.32 -4.90 -22.00
C PRO A 520 -2.31 -5.95 -22.52
N GLY A 521 -2.36 -7.11 -21.87
CA GLY A 521 -3.17 -8.27 -22.27
C GLY A 521 -2.56 -9.61 -21.84
N VAL A 522 -3.21 -10.72 -22.26
CA VAL A 522 -2.76 -12.10 -22.00
C VAL A 522 -2.24 -12.74 -23.28
N TYR A 523 -1.11 -13.42 -23.15
CA TYR A 523 -0.35 -14.05 -24.22
C TYR A 523 0.10 -15.46 -23.84
N VAL A 524 0.38 -16.25 -24.86
CA VAL A 524 1.15 -17.50 -24.76
C VAL A 524 2.51 -17.28 -25.42
N LEU A 525 3.57 -17.60 -24.68
CA LEU A 525 4.93 -17.70 -25.18
C LEU A 525 5.25 -19.18 -25.40
N SER A 526 5.67 -19.56 -26.61
CA SER A 526 5.87 -20.97 -26.98
C SER A 526 7.15 -21.17 -27.79
N ALA A 527 8.01 -22.08 -27.33
CA ALA A 527 9.26 -22.44 -27.99
C ALA A 527 9.06 -23.19 -29.33
N SER A 528 7.93 -23.87 -29.50
CA SER A 528 7.69 -24.79 -30.63
C SER A 528 6.68 -24.26 -31.66
N GLY A 529 6.46 -22.95 -31.71
CA GLY A 529 5.49 -22.33 -32.60
C GLY A 529 4.13 -22.05 -31.94
N PRO A 530 3.12 -21.64 -32.73
CA PRO A 530 1.76 -21.40 -32.25
C PRO A 530 1.18 -22.60 -31.50
N VAL A 531 0.44 -22.33 -30.43
CA VAL A 531 -0.22 -23.35 -29.62
C VAL A 531 -1.71 -23.34 -29.93
N ASP A 532 -2.31 -24.51 -30.14
CA ASP A 532 -3.76 -24.64 -30.21
C ASP A 532 -4.39 -24.29 -28.85
N PRO A 533 -5.23 -23.23 -28.77
CA PRO A 533 -5.91 -22.85 -27.53
C PRO A 533 -6.70 -23.97 -26.86
N ALA A 534 -7.21 -24.95 -27.62
CA ALA A 534 -7.92 -26.10 -27.07
C ALA A 534 -7.03 -27.04 -26.23
N THR A 535 -5.70 -26.95 -26.40
CA THR A 535 -4.72 -27.74 -25.63
C THR A 535 -4.22 -27.04 -24.37
N LEU A 536 -4.70 -25.81 -24.11
CA LEU A 536 -4.36 -25.04 -22.92
C LEU A 536 -5.33 -25.40 -21.79
N PRO A 537 -4.88 -25.38 -20.53
CA PRO A 537 -5.78 -25.60 -19.41
C PRO A 537 -6.81 -24.47 -19.34
N ALA A 538 -8.02 -24.76 -18.88
CA ALA A 538 -9.05 -23.74 -18.72
C ALA A 538 -8.67 -22.64 -17.70
N ARG A 539 -7.77 -22.95 -16.77
CA ARG A 539 -7.32 -22.08 -15.68
C ARG A 539 -5.83 -22.22 -15.41
N VAL A 540 -5.24 -21.17 -14.84
CA VAL A 540 -3.91 -21.19 -14.23
C VAL A 540 -4.07 -20.75 -12.78
N GLY A 541 -3.97 -21.69 -11.83
CA GLY A 541 -4.38 -21.43 -10.45
C GLY A 541 -5.88 -21.10 -10.36
N GLN A 542 -6.23 -19.95 -9.76
CA GLN A 542 -7.61 -19.53 -9.53
C GLN A 542 -8.18 -18.58 -10.61
N ILE A 543 -7.40 -18.27 -11.65
CA ILE A 543 -7.80 -17.40 -12.76
C ILE A 543 -8.09 -18.21 -14.03
N GLY A 544 -9.06 -17.77 -14.82
CA GLY A 544 -9.29 -18.27 -16.17
C GLY A 544 -8.06 -18.03 -17.06
N PHE A 545 -7.78 -18.95 -17.99
CA PHE A 545 -6.57 -18.84 -18.80
C PHE A 545 -6.51 -17.54 -19.60
N THR A 546 -7.64 -17.12 -20.19
CA THR A 546 -7.77 -15.88 -20.96
C THR A 546 -8.41 -14.74 -20.16
N GLU A 547 -8.64 -14.95 -18.86
CA GLU A 547 -9.25 -13.96 -18.00
C GLU A 547 -8.31 -12.76 -17.85
N TYR A 548 -8.87 -11.56 -18.04
CA TYR A 548 -8.16 -10.29 -17.94
C TYR A 548 -9.16 -9.17 -17.73
N HIS A 549 -8.97 -8.40 -16.66
CA HIS A 549 -9.84 -7.29 -16.28
C HIS A 549 -9.07 -5.99 -16.45
N ALA A 550 -9.25 -5.36 -17.61
CA ALA A 550 -8.58 -4.12 -17.97
C ALA A 550 -9.21 -2.91 -17.24
N PRO A 551 -8.42 -1.90 -16.85
CA PRO A 551 -8.96 -0.62 -16.39
C PRO A 551 -9.68 0.12 -17.53
N PRO A 552 -10.50 1.13 -17.22
CA PRO A 552 -11.04 2.04 -18.22
C PRO A 552 -9.93 2.68 -19.08
N VAL A 553 -10.23 2.89 -20.37
CA VAL A 553 -9.29 3.50 -21.32
C VAL A 553 -9.01 4.95 -20.93
N ASP A 554 -7.72 5.31 -20.84
CA ASP A 554 -7.30 6.69 -20.61
C ASP A 554 -7.66 7.60 -21.80
N SER A 555 -8.33 8.71 -21.51
CA SER A 555 -8.81 9.69 -22.48
C SER A 555 -8.40 11.13 -22.14
N LEU A 556 -7.50 11.31 -21.17
CA LEU A 556 -7.11 12.63 -20.69
C LEU A 556 -6.08 13.31 -21.61
N PRO A 557 -6.06 14.66 -21.66
CA PRO A 557 -5.00 15.40 -22.33
C PRO A 557 -3.62 15.10 -21.72
N PRO A 558 -2.53 15.44 -22.42
CA PRO A 558 -1.19 15.34 -21.87
C PRO A 558 -1.05 16.18 -20.58
N SER A 559 -0.23 15.69 -19.65
CA SER A 559 0.13 16.43 -18.44
C SER A 559 1.63 16.34 -18.18
N VAL A 560 2.22 17.40 -17.62
CA VAL A 560 3.64 17.44 -17.27
C VAL A 560 3.81 17.69 -15.77
N GLN A 561 4.55 16.82 -15.10
CA GLN A 561 4.96 17.00 -13.72
C GLN A 561 6.47 17.27 -13.66
N PRO A 562 6.92 18.39 -13.08
CA PRO A 562 8.34 18.66 -12.89
C PRO A 562 8.90 17.73 -11.80
N LEU A 563 10.11 17.24 -12.01
CA LEU A 563 10.88 16.46 -11.04
C LEU A 563 12.25 17.13 -10.80
N ALA A 564 12.31 18.45 -10.96
CA ALA A 564 13.50 19.24 -10.74
C ALA A 564 13.75 19.43 -9.24
N ALA A 565 15.02 19.47 -8.84
CA ALA A 565 15.40 19.85 -7.48
C ALA A 565 15.05 21.32 -7.23
N THR A 566 14.89 21.70 -5.97
CA THR A 566 14.61 23.08 -5.60
C THR A 566 15.82 23.98 -5.73
N GLU A 567 17.03 23.43 -5.59
CA GLU A 567 18.30 24.15 -5.66
C GLU A 567 19.31 23.43 -6.55
N TYR A 568 20.15 24.20 -7.25
CA TYR A 568 21.29 23.72 -8.05
C TYR A 568 22.52 24.58 -7.80
N LEU A 569 23.73 24.01 -7.94
CA LEU A 569 24.98 24.76 -7.75
C LEU A 569 25.39 25.57 -8.98
N VAL A 570 25.77 26.83 -8.76
CA VAL A 570 26.31 27.71 -9.82
C VAL A 570 27.55 27.10 -10.48
N GLY A 571 27.68 27.26 -11.79
CA GLY A 571 28.82 26.73 -12.56
C GLY A 571 28.82 25.21 -12.77
N ARG A 572 27.86 24.48 -12.18
CA ARG A 572 27.63 23.05 -12.45
C ARG A 572 26.51 22.86 -13.48
N PRO A 573 26.58 21.83 -14.35
CA PRO A 573 25.43 21.43 -15.15
C PRO A 573 24.24 21.05 -14.25
N ALA A 574 23.06 21.56 -14.58
CA ALA A 574 21.82 21.19 -13.88
C ALA A 574 21.02 20.22 -14.73
N GLU A 575 20.75 19.02 -14.21
CA GLU A 575 19.83 18.09 -14.84
C GLU A 575 18.40 18.37 -14.35
N LEU A 576 17.53 18.77 -15.27
CA LEU A 576 16.11 18.97 -15.00
C LEU A 576 15.31 17.85 -15.64
N ARG A 577 14.50 17.19 -14.82
CA ARG A 577 13.64 16.07 -15.21
C ARG A 577 12.17 16.47 -15.18
N ALA A 578 11.39 15.90 -16.08
CA ALA A 578 9.94 16.00 -16.07
C ALA A 578 9.32 14.66 -16.45
N ARG A 579 8.20 14.34 -15.82
CA ARG A 579 7.32 13.25 -16.22
C ARG A 579 6.28 13.79 -17.19
N VAL A 580 6.28 13.30 -18.42
CA VAL A 580 5.33 13.68 -19.47
C VAL A 580 4.36 12.53 -19.67
N VAL A 581 3.11 12.72 -19.23
CA VAL A 581 2.07 11.69 -19.24
C VAL A 581 1.12 11.94 -20.40
N ASP A 582 1.21 11.09 -21.41
CA ASP A 582 0.35 11.09 -22.59
C ASP A 582 0.16 9.64 -23.06
N ARG A 583 -0.99 9.35 -23.68
CA ARG A 583 -1.26 8.06 -24.31
C ARG A 583 -0.34 7.82 -25.50
N THR A 584 -0.07 8.88 -26.27
CA THR A 584 0.89 8.85 -27.37
C THR A 584 2.08 9.71 -26.99
N PRO A 585 3.32 9.19 -26.94
CA PRO A 585 4.48 10.02 -26.66
C PRO A 585 4.58 11.21 -27.64
N PRO A 586 5.01 12.39 -27.19
CA PRO A 586 5.26 13.54 -28.07
C PRO A 586 6.45 13.28 -28.99
N ASP A 587 6.50 13.99 -30.12
CA ASP A 587 7.60 13.88 -31.09
C ASP A 587 8.90 14.44 -30.50
N SER A 588 8.79 15.51 -29.73
CA SER A 588 9.90 16.06 -28.94
C SER A 588 9.40 16.86 -27.73
N VAL A 589 10.29 17.04 -26.76
CA VAL A 589 10.05 17.80 -25.54
C VAL A 589 11.17 18.82 -25.37
N LYS A 590 10.83 20.07 -25.05
CA LYS A 590 11.83 21.11 -24.73
C LYS A 590 11.55 21.75 -23.37
N LEU A 591 12.61 21.90 -22.60
CA LEU A 591 12.68 22.73 -21.40
C LEU A 591 13.00 24.17 -21.82
N PHE A 592 12.25 25.14 -21.34
CA PHE A 592 12.58 26.56 -21.46
C PHE A 592 12.82 27.15 -20.08
N ILE A 593 14.00 27.72 -19.85
CA ILE A 593 14.42 28.26 -18.54
C ILE A 593 14.93 29.71 -18.68
N ARG A 594 14.64 30.55 -17.69
CA ARG A 594 15.13 31.94 -17.58
C ARG A 594 15.28 32.38 -16.11
N PRO A 595 16.06 33.44 -15.80
CA PRO A 595 16.02 34.07 -14.49
C PRO A 595 14.62 34.57 -14.15
N THR A 596 14.25 34.59 -12.87
CA THR A 596 12.91 35.03 -12.44
C THR A 596 12.74 36.53 -12.64
N ALA A 597 13.75 37.33 -12.30
CA ALA A 597 13.78 38.77 -12.51
C ALA A 597 14.48 39.13 -13.83
N GLY A 598 13.70 39.15 -14.92
CA GLY A 598 14.17 39.56 -16.26
C GLY A 598 14.87 38.46 -17.07
N GLY A 599 15.15 38.76 -18.34
CA GLY A 599 15.79 37.83 -19.29
C GLY A 599 14.82 37.07 -20.21
N PHE A 600 15.39 36.36 -21.18
CA PHE A 600 14.66 35.59 -22.19
C PHE A 600 14.76 34.09 -21.92
N TYR A 601 13.73 33.35 -22.31
CA TYR A 601 13.74 31.90 -22.25
C TYR A 601 14.82 31.30 -23.15
N ARG A 602 15.59 30.36 -22.60
CA ARG A 602 16.54 29.53 -23.35
C ARG A 602 15.99 28.11 -23.42
N GLY A 603 15.92 27.56 -24.63
CA GLY A 603 15.38 26.23 -24.89
C GLY A 603 16.45 25.14 -24.87
N PHE A 604 16.17 24.03 -24.20
CA PHE A 604 17.00 22.83 -24.15
C PHE A 604 16.14 21.60 -24.49
N THR A 605 16.57 20.79 -25.45
CA THR A 605 15.86 19.55 -25.80
C THR A 605 15.95 18.57 -24.63
N MET A 606 14.81 18.06 -24.20
CA MET A 606 14.75 16.99 -23.22
C MET A 606 14.79 15.64 -23.95
N GLN A 607 15.72 14.78 -23.56
CA GLN A 607 15.86 13.42 -24.08
C GLN A 607 14.99 12.47 -23.26
N SER A 608 14.46 11.42 -23.91
CA SER A 608 13.77 10.34 -23.19
C SER A 608 14.75 9.66 -22.23
N ALA A 609 14.36 9.59 -20.96
CA ALA A 609 15.09 8.90 -19.89
C ALA A 609 14.45 7.54 -19.55
N GLY A 610 13.55 7.04 -20.40
CA GLY A 610 12.79 5.80 -20.22
C GLY A 610 11.37 6.06 -19.70
N GLY A 611 10.44 5.17 -20.10
CA GLY A 611 9.04 5.28 -19.70
C GLY A 611 8.41 6.62 -20.09
N TYR A 612 7.97 7.36 -19.07
CA TYR A 612 7.37 8.69 -19.17
C TYR A 612 8.32 9.83 -18.78
N LEU A 613 9.59 9.52 -18.50
CA LEU A 613 10.57 10.49 -18.02
C LEU A 613 11.34 11.12 -19.18
N TYR A 614 11.52 12.43 -19.09
CA TYR A 614 12.33 13.23 -19.99
C TYR A 614 13.32 14.07 -19.16
N ALA A 615 14.54 14.24 -19.66
CA ALA A 615 15.59 14.98 -18.97
C ALA A 615 16.35 15.93 -19.91
N ALA A 616 16.65 17.14 -19.46
CA ALA A 616 17.58 18.05 -20.13
C ALA A 616 18.72 18.44 -19.19
N SER A 617 19.93 18.48 -19.73
CA SER A 617 21.10 19.04 -19.03
C SER A 617 21.28 20.50 -19.45
N VAL A 618 21.13 21.40 -18.49
CA VAL A 618 21.36 22.84 -18.66
C VAL A 618 22.82 23.13 -18.28
N PRO A 619 23.67 23.65 -19.20
CA PRO A 619 25.07 23.93 -18.89
C PRO A 619 25.21 24.94 -17.76
N GLY A 620 26.17 24.73 -16.86
CA GLY A 620 26.44 25.68 -15.76
C GLY A 620 26.79 27.09 -16.23
N THR A 621 27.34 27.24 -17.45
CA THR A 621 27.58 28.55 -18.07
C THR A 621 26.30 29.32 -18.43
N ALA A 622 25.16 28.62 -18.52
CA ALA A 622 23.85 29.23 -18.72
C ALA A 622 23.14 29.61 -17.42
N LEU A 623 23.67 29.17 -16.27
CA LEU A 623 23.08 29.34 -14.94
C LEU A 623 23.99 30.21 -14.06
N ARG A 624 23.57 31.45 -13.83
CA ARG A 624 24.19 32.34 -12.84
C ARG A 624 23.50 32.12 -11.50
N GLU A 625 24.12 32.59 -10.42
CA GLU A 625 23.47 32.58 -9.11
C GLU A 625 22.20 33.46 -9.12
N GLY A 626 21.12 32.96 -8.51
CA GLY A 626 19.84 33.64 -8.40
C GLY A 626 18.62 32.72 -8.65
N PRO A 627 17.40 33.27 -8.49
CA PRO A 627 16.16 32.53 -8.74
C PRO A 627 15.88 32.39 -10.24
N TYR A 628 15.36 31.22 -10.62
CA TYR A 628 15.00 30.86 -11.98
C TYR A 628 13.57 30.33 -12.06
N GLN A 629 13.01 30.45 -13.26
CA GLN A 629 11.74 29.86 -13.62
C GLN A 629 11.84 29.10 -14.93
N PHE A 630 11.04 28.04 -15.05
CA PHE A 630 11.01 27.20 -16.24
C PHE A 630 9.62 26.69 -16.60
N VAL A 631 9.48 26.33 -17.88
CA VAL A 631 8.30 25.71 -18.47
C VAL A 631 8.73 24.57 -19.40
N VAL A 632 7.82 23.65 -19.72
CA VAL A 632 8.08 22.53 -20.62
C VAL A 632 7.10 22.56 -21.77
N THR A 633 7.60 22.52 -23.00
CA THR A 633 6.79 22.47 -24.22
C THR A 633 6.86 21.10 -24.86
N LEU A 634 5.70 20.52 -25.13
CA LEU A 634 5.55 19.28 -25.90
C LEU A 634 5.26 19.64 -27.36
N PHE A 635 5.88 18.92 -28.30
CA PHE A 635 5.67 19.11 -29.74
C PHE A 635 5.06 17.86 -30.37
N ARG A 636 4.08 18.05 -31.25
CA ARG A 636 3.44 17.01 -32.06
C ARG A 636 3.08 17.56 -33.44
N GLY A 637 3.77 17.12 -34.48
CA GLY A 637 3.72 17.75 -35.79
C GLY A 637 3.94 19.26 -35.68
N ASP A 638 3.02 20.04 -36.24
CA ASP A 638 3.05 21.51 -36.19
C ASP A 638 2.44 22.11 -34.92
N SER A 639 1.92 21.27 -34.02
CA SER A 639 1.31 21.72 -32.75
C SER A 639 2.31 21.71 -31.60
N SER A 640 2.16 22.67 -30.69
CA SER A 640 2.93 22.72 -29.45
C SER A 640 2.05 23.11 -28.27
N VAL A 641 2.34 22.56 -27.09
CA VAL A 641 1.62 22.88 -25.84
C VAL A 641 2.65 23.09 -24.72
N THR A 642 2.58 24.23 -24.03
CA THR A 642 3.48 24.62 -22.95
C THR A 642 2.81 24.50 -21.58
N PHE A 643 3.48 23.79 -20.67
CA PHE A 643 3.06 23.52 -19.30
C PHE A 643 3.84 24.40 -18.30
N PRO A 644 3.23 24.80 -17.17
CA PRO A 644 2.05 24.20 -16.53
C PRO A 644 0.67 24.64 -17.05
N GLU A 645 0.53 25.76 -17.78
CA GLU A 645 -0.80 26.29 -18.16
C GLU A 645 -1.53 25.46 -19.23
N GLY A 646 -0.83 24.64 -20.01
CA GLY A 646 -1.41 23.95 -21.16
C GLY A 646 -1.64 24.88 -22.35
N LEU A 647 -0.82 25.93 -22.49
CA LEU A 647 -0.96 26.96 -23.50
C LEU A 647 -0.47 26.48 -24.87
N HIS A 648 -1.26 26.65 -25.93
CA HIS A 648 -0.91 26.28 -27.31
C HIS A 648 0.06 27.27 -27.99
N LEU A 649 1.08 27.73 -27.27
CA LEU A 649 2.15 28.62 -27.72
C LEU A 649 3.48 28.16 -27.12
N LYS A 650 4.61 28.48 -27.75
CA LYS A 650 5.94 28.24 -27.18
C LYS A 650 6.55 29.54 -26.64
N PRO A 651 7.44 29.49 -25.63
CA PRO A 651 8.01 30.69 -25.01
C PRO A 651 8.81 31.63 -25.91
N THR A 652 9.13 31.20 -27.14
CA THR A 652 9.81 32.01 -28.16
C THR A 652 8.85 32.68 -29.13
N ASP A 653 7.54 32.43 -29.04
CA ASP A 653 6.53 33.11 -29.85
C ASP A 653 6.36 34.56 -29.39
N TRP A 654 6.11 35.47 -30.34
CA TRP A 654 6.00 36.90 -30.07
C TRP A 654 4.80 37.26 -29.18
N ASP A 655 3.74 36.43 -29.23
CA ASP A 655 2.48 36.55 -28.50
C ASP A 655 2.40 35.61 -27.29
N TYR A 656 3.54 35.05 -26.86
CA TYR A 656 3.59 34.22 -25.66
C TYR A 656 3.21 35.04 -24.42
N HIS A 657 2.11 34.66 -23.78
CA HIS A 657 1.52 35.35 -22.63
C HIS A 657 1.37 34.46 -21.39
N GLY A 658 2.04 33.30 -21.35
CA GLY A 658 1.97 32.38 -20.22
C GLY A 658 2.56 32.99 -18.95
N THR A 659 1.82 32.88 -17.84
CA THR A 659 2.13 33.51 -16.54
C THR A 659 2.62 32.51 -15.48
N ALA A 660 2.18 31.26 -15.55
CA ALA A 660 2.57 30.21 -14.63
C ALA A 660 3.85 29.50 -15.10
N SER A 661 4.72 29.21 -14.13
CA SER A 661 6.02 28.57 -14.32
C SER A 661 6.41 27.82 -13.05
N TRP A 662 7.26 26.82 -13.18
CA TRP A 662 7.91 26.19 -12.04
C TRP A 662 9.17 26.97 -11.66
N GLN A 663 9.54 26.95 -10.39
CA GLN A 663 10.67 27.72 -9.85
C GLN A 663 11.79 26.80 -9.37
N LEU A 664 13.02 27.30 -9.44
CA LEU A 664 14.21 26.70 -8.82
C LEU A 664 15.21 27.80 -8.50
N ASP A 665 16.13 27.52 -7.59
CA ASP A 665 17.22 28.44 -7.25
C ASP A 665 18.57 27.90 -7.72
N VAL A 666 19.43 28.79 -8.22
CA VAL A 666 20.84 28.49 -8.47
C VAL A 666 21.66 29.20 -7.41
N VAL A 667 22.42 28.46 -6.61
CA VAL A 667 23.08 28.94 -5.40
C VAL A 667 24.60 28.79 -5.45
N GLY A 668 25.31 29.70 -4.78
CA GLY A 668 26.75 29.59 -4.58
C GLY A 668 27.15 28.45 -3.63
N PRO A 669 28.41 27.95 -3.70
CA PRO A 669 28.85 26.85 -2.83
C PRO A 669 28.84 27.16 -1.34
N ARG A 670 28.88 28.45 -0.97
CA ARG A 670 28.86 28.93 0.42
C ARG A 670 27.47 29.32 0.90
N THR A 671 26.44 29.19 0.06
CA THR A 671 25.06 29.47 0.46
C THR A 671 24.59 28.38 1.43
N PRO A 672 24.15 28.70 2.66
CA PRO A 672 23.71 27.70 3.62
C PRO A 672 22.57 26.84 3.06
N LEU A 673 22.62 25.52 3.26
CA LEU A 673 21.49 24.65 2.94
C LEU A 673 20.44 24.77 4.04
N ARG A 674 19.23 25.18 3.68
CA ARG A 674 18.12 25.24 4.64
C ARG A 674 17.43 23.88 4.76
N LEU A 675 17.51 23.29 5.95
CA LEU A 675 16.92 21.97 6.22
C LEU A 675 15.42 22.05 6.57
N PHE A 676 14.98 23.13 7.21
CA PHE A 676 13.58 23.31 7.61
C PHE A 676 13.12 24.77 7.42
N GLU A 677 11.99 24.93 6.75
CA GLU A 677 11.28 26.19 6.52
C GLU A 677 9.87 26.10 7.09
N PRO A 678 9.58 26.73 8.24
CA PRO A 678 8.28 26.59 8.89
C PRO A 678 7.07 26.83 7.97
N GLY A 679 7.11 27.87 7.14
CA GLY A 679 6.00 28.23 6.25
C GLY A 679 5.74 27.22 5.13
N ARG A 680 6.77 26.47 4.73
CA ARG A 680 6.71 25.51 3.63
C ARG A 680 6.53 24.07 4.12
N ASP A 681 7.16 23.75 5.24
CA ASP A 681 7.40 22.36 5.63
C ASP A 681 6.54 21.88 6.78
N ALA A 682 5.93 22.78 7.57
CA ALA A 682 5.19 22.35 8.76
C ALA A 682 4.04 21.39 8.45
N ALA A 683 3.40 21.53 7.27
CA ALA A 683 2.36 20.62 6.81
C ALA A 683 2.86 19.22 6.41
N ARG A 684 4.19 19.04 6.29
CA ARG A 684 4.86 17.79 5.93
C ARG A 684 5.52 17.09 7.13
N LEU A 685 5.30 17.58 8.34
CA LEU A 685 5.88 16.99 9.55
C LEU A 685 5.12 15.74 9.99
N ALA A 686 5.87 14.67 10.23
CA ALA A 686 5.47 13.56 11.09
C ALA A 686 5.59 13.99 12.56
N PHE A 687 4.75 13.49 13.47
CA PHE A 687 4.75 13.90 14.88
C PHE A 687 4.20 12.84 15.85
N THR A 688 4.70 12.87 17.09
CA THR A 688 4.25 11.93 18.15
C THR A 688 2.73 11.94 18.29
N ARG A 689 2.06 10.80 18.08
CA ARG A 689 0.61 10.71 18.20
C ARG A 689 0.17 10.70 19.67
N ILE A 690 -0.74 11.60 20.04
CA ILE A 690 -1.29 11.71 21.40
C ILE A 690 -2.80 11.42 21.33
N GLY A 691 -3.15 10.13 21.31
CA GLY A 691 -4.54 9.65 21.24
C GLY A 691 -5.25 9.92 19.90
N ASP A 692 -6.58 9.82 19.90
CA ASP A 692 -7.43 10.07 18.72
C ASP A 692 -7.68 11.55 18.43
N ALA A 693 -7.61 12.42 19.44
CA ALA A 693 -7.72 13.86 19.28
C ALA A 693 -6.49 14.48 18.56
N GLY A 694 -5.35 13.80 18.59
CA GLY A 694 -4.07 14.25 18.02
C GLY A 694 -3.77 13.72 16.62
N ARG A 695 -4.76 13.56 15.72
CA ARG A 695 -4.48 13.21 14.31
C ARG A 695 -3.92 14.37 13.47
N ARG A 696 -3.88 15.57 14.03
CA ARG A 696 -3.23 16.76 13.45
C ARG A 696 -2.26 17.29 14.50
N GLY A 697 -1.00 17.46 14.15
CA GLY A 697 0.04 17.80 15.12
C GLY A 697 -0.33 19.03 15.95
N LEU A 698 -0.01 18.98 17.24
CA LEU A 698 -0.18 20.09 18.17
C LEU A 698 0.96 21.11 18.00
N PHE A 699 0.92 21.82 16.87
CA PHE A 699 1.82 22.93 16.56
C PHE A 699 1.05 24.07 15.86
N ARG A 700 1.64 25.27 15.80
CA ARG A 700 1.09 26.38 15.01
C ARG A 700 2.19 27.15 14.30
N LEU A 701 1.83 27.76 13.18
CA LEU A 701 2.67 28.76 12.53
C LEU A 701 2.33 30.14 13.06
N THR A 702 3.37 30.92 13.34
CA THR A 702 3.26 32.33 13.74
C THR A 702 4.18 33.16 12.86
N LEU A 703 4.15 34.49 12.95
CA LEU A 703 5.07 35.35 12.22
C LEU A 703 6.12 35.94 13.18
N SER A 704 7.37 35.92 12.74
CA SER A 704 8.46 36.63 13.39
C SER A 704 8.20 38.13 13.33
N GLN A 705 8.14 38.80 14.48
CA GLN A 705 8.02 40.26 14.56
C GLN A 705 9.28 40.99 14.09
N VAL A 706 10.40 40.27 13.90
CA VAL A 706 11.69 40.84 13.46
C VAL A 706 11.87 40.69 11.95
N THR A 707 11.55 39.53 11.40
CA THR A 707 11.84 39.19 10.00
C THR A 707 10.58 39.12 9.12
N GLY A 708 9.38 39.09 9.71
CA GLY A 708 8.13 38.81 8.99
C GLY A 708 7.96 37.35 8.55
N GLU A 709 9.01 36.53 8.70
CA GLU A 709 9.02 35.13 8.26
C GLU A 709 8.18 34.22 9.17
N PRO A 710 7.59 33.14 8.64
CA PRO A 710 6.92 32.11 9.43
C PRO A 710 7.85 31.45 10.47
N VAL A 711 7.31 31.25 11.67
CA VAL A 711 7.96 30.60 12.82
C VAL A 711 7.15 29.39 13.26
N PHE A 712 7.83 28.26 13.47
CA PHE A 712 7.24 27.03 14.01
C PHE A 712 7.11 27.12 15.53
N HIS A 713 5.87 27.12 16.04
CA HIS A 713 5.58 27.06 17.46
C HIS A 713 5.27 25.62 17.85
N PHE A 714 6.13 25.04 18.68
CA PHE A 714 6.09 23.64 19.09
C PHE A 714 6.13 23.55 20.61
N GLU A 715 5.07 22.99 21.21
CA GLU A 715 4.91 22.89 22.66
C GLU A 715 4.61 21.44 23.07
N LEU A 716 5.16 21.02 24.20
CA LEU A 716 4.81 19.73 24.79
C LEU A 716 3.35 19.76 25.25
N PRO A 717 2.48 18.88 24.75
CA PRO A 717 1.06 18.92 25.12
C PRO A 717 0.87 18.53 26.59
N VAL A 718 0.29 19.45 27.38
CA VAL A 718 -0.01 19.23 28.80
C VAL A 718 -1.48 18.86 28.96
N ASP A 719 -1.79 17.62 29.34
CA ASP A 719 -3.14 17.21 29.73
C ASP A 719 -3.34 17.41 31.23
N ALA A 720 -4.42 18.10 31.62
CA ALA A 720 -4.85 18.26 33.02
C ALA A 720 -5.12 16.91 33.72
N ARG A 721 -5.29 15.81 32.97
CA ARG A 721 -5.46 14.44 33.45
C ARG A 721 -4.16 13.63 33.55
N SER A 722 -2.99 14.27 33.43
CA SER A 722 -1.64 13.66 33.62
C SER A 722 -1.17 12.63 32.58
N SER A 723 -1.75 12.61 31.38
CA SER A 723 -1.36 11.71 30.28
C SER A 723 -0.38 12.31 29.27
N SER A 724 0.36 13.36 29.66
CA SER A 724 1.36 13.98 28.77
C SER A 724 2.53 13.04 28.50
N PRO A 725 2.99 12.94 27.24
CA PRO A 725 4.18 12.18 26.95
C PRO A 725 5.41 12.86 27.58
N PRO A 726 6.48 12.10 27.88
CA PRO A 726 7.72 12.66 28.44
C PRO A 726 8.43 13.60 27.45
N ASP A 727 8.23 13.41 26.16
CA ASP A 727 8.70 14.24 25.05
C ASP A 727 7.64 14.35 23.96
N TYR A 728 7.84 15.30 23.04
CA TYR A 728 7.00 15.49 21.87
C TYR A 728 7.91 15.76 20.67
N THR A 729 7.80 14.94 19.64
CA THR A 729 8.73 14.95 18.50
C THR A 729 7.99 15.35 17.23
N ALA A 730 8.68 16.11 16.38
CA ALA A 730 8.30 16.32 14.99
C ALA A 730 9.50 15.97 14.08
N SER A 731 9.24 15.38 12.92
CA SER A 731 10.28 14.93 11.98
C SER A 731 9.94 15.33 10.54
N LEU A 732 10.98 15.65 9.78
CA LEU A 732 10.91 15.97 8.36
C LEU A 732 11.97 15.19 7.60
N VAL A 733 11.59 14.58 6.48
CA VAL A 733 12.55 14.00 5.55
C VAL A 733 13.16 15.08 4.68
N VAL A 734 14.49 15.17 4.70
CA VAL A 734 15.26 16.21 3.98
C VAL A 734 16.24 15.61 2.95
N LYS A 735 16.07 14.33 2.62
CA LYS A 735 16.97 13.57 1.73
C LYS A 735 17.19 14.25 0.38
N GLU A 736 16.14 14.75 -0.26
CA GLU A 736 16.26 15.40 -1.57
C GLU A 736 17.05 16.72 -1.49
N ARG A 737 16.86 17.51 -0.43
CA ARG A 737 17.59 18.77 -0.19
C ARG A 737 19.08 18.51 -0.01
N ILE A 738 19.42 17.51 0.82
CA ILE A 738 20.81 17.12 1.06
C ILE A 738 21.42 16.57 -0.25
N GLY A 739 20.70 15.70 -0.97
CA GLY A 739 21.15 15.13 -2.24
C GLY A 739 21.46 16.19 -3.31
N ALA A 740 20.60 17.20 -3.45
CA ALA A 740 20.82 18.32 -4.38
C ALA A 740 22.08 19.14 -4.06
N ARG A 741 22.55 19.11 -2.82
CA ARG A 741 23.68 19.90 -2.30
C ARG A 741 24.86 19.03 -1.84
N GLN A 742 24.89 17.74 -2.20
CA GLN A 742 25.83 16.75 -1.66
C GLN A 742 27.30 17.18 -1.75
N GLU A 743 27.72 17.77 -2.88
CA GLU A 743 29.10 18.27 -3.08
C GLU A 743 29.49 19.27 -1.99
N THR A 744 28.63 20.26 -1.72
CA THR A 744 28.87 21.31 -0.73
C THR A 744 28.58 20.85 0.70
N MET A 745 27.72 19.86 0.87
CA MET A 745 27.32 19.36 2.19
C MET A 745 28.44 18.60 2.89
N SER A 746 29.33 17.97 2.14
CA SER A 746 30.51 17.26 2.70
C SER A 746 31.46 18.18 3.49
N ALA A 747 31.40 19.49 3.26
CA ALA A 747 32.22 20.48 3.93
C ALA A 747 31.53 21.13 5.14
N ALA A 748 30.27 20.78 5.44
CA ALA A 748 29.58 21.30 6.61
C ALA A 748 30.09 20.62 7.89
N ASP A 749 30.37 21.43 8.91
CA ASP A 749 30.87 21.03 10.22
C ASP A 749 29.90 21.35 11.37
N GLU A 750 28.92 22.24 11.12
CA GLU A 750 27.95 22.68 12.12
C GLU A 750 26.50 22.67 11.57
N LEU A 751 25.55 22.37 12.45
CA LEU A 751 24.11 22.61 12.24
C LEU A 751 23.69 23.87 12.98
N HIS A 752 23.10 24.83 12.26
CA HIS A 752 22.57 26.05 12.86
C HIS A 752 21.07 25.92 13.14
N VAL A 753 20.66 26.18 14.37
CA VAL A 753 19.24 26.21 14.78
C VAL A 753 18.94 27.54 15.43
N ARG A 754 17.95 28.27 14.88
CA ARG A 754 17.47 29.52 15.47
C ARG A 754 16.15 29.29 16.21
N LEU A 755 16.15 29.53 17.51
CA LEU A 755 15.04 29.19 18.39
C LEU A 755 14.98 30.10 19.63
N ARG A 756 13.84 30.05 20.34
CA ARG A 756 13.68 30.51 21.72
C ARG A 756 12.81 29.52 22.49
N GLY A 757 13.06 29.41 23.79
CA GLY A 757 12.29 28.58 24.70
C GLY A 757 10.98 29.26 25.09
N LEU A 758 9.95 28.46 25.35
CA LEU A 758 8.70 28.90 25.94
C LEU A 758 8.82 29.10 27.46
N GLY A 759 9.89 28.58 28.07
CA GLY A 759 10.24 28.75 29.48
C GLY A 759 11.74 28.64 29.70
N ALA A 760 12.20 28.86 30.94
CA ALA A 760 13.61 28.75 31.28
C ALA A 760 14.08 27.28 31.32
N ARG A 761 15.35 27.04 30.94
CA ARG A 761 16.04 25.74 31.05
C ARG A 761 15.37 24.61 30.27
N GLN A 762 14.82 24.92 29.09
CA GLN A 762 14.31 23.91 28.18
C GLN A 762 15.45 23.28 27.37
N ILE A 763 15.24 22.05 26.91
CA ILE A 763 16.19 21.32 26.06
C ILE A 763 15.47 20.94 24.78
N LEU A 764 16.05 21.30 23.63
CA LEU A 764 15.67 20.74 22.34
C LEU A 764 16.61 19.58 22.01
N HIS A 765 16.07 18.41 21.74
CA HIS A 765 16.83 17.32 21.12
C HIS A 765 16.74 17.45 19.60
N VAL A 766 17.89 17.56 18.95
CA VAL A 766 17.99 17.53 17.49
C VAL A 766 18.56 16.20 17.09
N THR A 767 17.84 15.47 16.23
CA THR A 767 18.23 14.14 15.76
C THR A 767 18.35 14.13 14.25
N LEU A 768 19.50 13.69 13.74
CA LEU A 768 19.74 13.40 12.33
C LEU A 768 19.64 11.88 12.14
N MET A 769 18.78 11.45 11.21
CA MET A 769 18.56 10.04 10.92
C MET A 769 19.11 9.70 9.54
N GLU A 770 19.96 8.68 9.49
CA GLU A 770 20.53 8.14 8.25
C GLU A 770 19.52 7.27 7.48
N ASP A 771 19.89 6.87 6.27
CA ASP A 771 19.04 6.06 5.38
C ASP A 771 18.83 4.63 5.91
N ASP A 772 19.72 4.12 6.75
CA ASP A 772 19.57 2.88 7.52
C ASP A 772 18.84 3.07 8.87
N GLY A 773 18.34 4.28 9.13
CA GLY A 773 17.64 4.62 10.37
C GLY A 773 18.53 4.69 11.61
N THR A 774 19.86 4.66 11.47
CA THR A 774 20.80 5.07 12.52
C THR A 774 20.53 6.53 12.89
N SER A 775 20.47 6.82 14.18
CA SER A 775 20.05 8.13 14.68
C SER A 775 21.16 8.76 15.52
N TRP A 776 21.54 9.99 15.16
CA TRP A 776 22.54 10.79 15.83
C TRP A 776 21.88 11.97 16.48
N SER A 777 22.07 12.18 17.79
CA SER A 777 21.35 13.20 18.56
C SER A 777 22.28 14.11 19.34
N ALA A 778 21.90 15.38 19.42
CA ALA A 778 22.53 16.40 20.25
C ALA A 778 21.45 17.13 21.09
N ALA A 779 21.80 17.52 22.31
CA ALA A 779 20.95 18.30 23.19
C ALA A 779 21.32 19.78 23.10
N VAL A 780 20.36 20.63 22.77
CA VAL A 780 20.53 22.08 22.63
C VAL A 780 19.81 22.78 23.77
N PRO A 781 20.52 23.36 24.75
CA PRO A 781 19.92 24.18 25.79
C PRO A 781 19.25 25.43 25.19
N VAL A 782 18.04 25.73 25.65
CA VAL A 782 17.22 26.81 25.10
C VAL A 782 16.86 27.82 26.19
N ASP A 783 17.13 29.09 25.89
CA ASP A 783 16.76 30.25 26.71
C ASP A 783 15.51 30.95 26.16
N SER A 784 14.88 31.82 26.94
CA SER A 784 13.65 32.53 26.55
C SER A 784 13.84 33.62 25.49
N SER A 785 15.08 33.90 25.06
CA SER A 785 15.40 34.86 24.00
C SER A 785 15.66 34.15 22.67
N TRP A 786 15.35 34.83 21.56
CA TRP A 786 15.73 34.35 20.22
C TRP A 786 17.24 34.33 20.10
N SER A 787 17.80 33.16 19.83
CA SER A 787 19.22 32.96 19.58
C SER A 787 19.42 31.97 18.44
N GLU A 788 20.50 32.15 17.68
CA GLU A 788 21.01 31.13 16.79
C GLU A 788 22.07 30.32 17.54
N ARG A 789 21.93 28.99 17.50
CA ARG A 789 22.86 28.05 18.11
C ARG A 789 23.53 27.26 16.99
N ALA A 790 24.85 27.36 16.92
CA ALA A 790 25.68 26.45 16.14
C ALA A 790 25.92 25.18 16.95
N VAL A 791 25.61 24.03 16.37
CA VAL A 791 25.80 22.70 16.97
C VAL A 791 26.81 21.95 16.11
N PRO A 792 28.07 21.78 16.57
CA PRO A 792 29.06 20.98 15.86
C PRO A 792 28.54 19.58 15.53
N LEU A 793 28.74 19.10 14.31
CA LEU A 793 28.33 17.76 13.90
C LEU A 793 29.05 16.67 14.72
N THR A 794 30.24 16.97 15.24
CA THR A 794 31.00 16.11 16.16
C THR A 794 30.36 15.94 17.54
N ASP A 795 29.43 16.84 17.93
CA ASP A 795 28.72 16.76 19.21
C ASP A 795 27.53 15.79 19.14
N PHE A 796 27.13 15.38 17.93
CA PHE A 796 26.08 14.40 17.73
C PHE A 796 26.62 13.00 18.06
N THR A 797 25.90 12.31 18.95
CA THR A 797 26.25 10.94 19.39
C THR A 797 25.11 9.99 19.07
N ILE A 798 25.39 8.69 19.03
CA ILE A 798 24.37 7.66 18.81
C ILE A 798 23.23 7.85 19.82
N GLY A 799 22.02 8.03 19.31
CA GLY A 799 20.81 8.33 20.09
C GLY A 799 19.65 7.40 19.76
N ARG A 800 18.54 7.57 20.49
CA ARG A 800 17.30 6.87 20.20
C ARG A 800 16.63 7.51 18.99
N GLY A 801 16.32 6.72 17.97
CA GLY A 801 15.43 7.13 16.89
C GLY A 801 13.97 7.07 17.34
N VAL A 802 13.14 7.98 16.84
CA VAL A 802 11.71 7.99 17.13
C VAL A 802 10.96 7.27 16.01
N LEU A 803 10.07 6.35 16.38
CA LEU A 803 9.15 5.70 15.45
C LEU A 803 7.85 6.52 15.44
N LEU A 804 7.62 7.21 14.33
CA LEU A 804 6.56 8.20 14.15
C LEU A 804 5.49 7.71 13.16
N PRO A 805 4.20 8.02 13.39
CA PRO A 805 3.38 8.82 12.48
C PRO A 805 3.92 10.24 12.32
#